data_AF-A0A9E1UQB1-F1
#
_entry.id   AF-A0A9E1UQB1-F1
#
_cell.length_a   1.000
_cell.length_b   1.000
_cell.length_c   1.000
_cell.angle_alpha   90.00
_cell.angle_beta   90.00
_cell.angle_gamma   90.00
#
_symmetry.space_group_name_H-M   'P 1'
#
loop_
_entity.id
_entity.type
_entity.pdbx_description
1 polymer ?
#
loop_
_entity_poly.entity_id
_entity_poly.type
_entity_poly.pdbx_seq_one_letter_code
_entity_poly.pdbx_strand_id
1 'polypeptide(L)'
;MTSLPHRHLRLLALSLITSLGALASDVVLVRQIQKTPTKWTTQKIIDQYVDRVRRRLDAVGLITETVRDTGLDAESLSTARVAILPYNPGLPAPAVEQLVAFIKKGGKILSFYHMDARLQPLLGLEGTAFRGGKELPSLARVRFDPAVLPGAPESMGQASWNINEPKLLRGKGAKVAGTWLDSEEKDTGIVAMSHHPNGAYFAHIYLDEDPATGGRFFLALLGTYLPDLWQHAVEARLARLASFSDIRDMAALGQAVAAAGRQEADTAFAQAGRSRDEARRLLAEGKPAEALAAAEAAVTAAGDAFLLSRRSRQGELRGAWIHSAYGVRDWTWDQSIKVLADNGFNAIFVNMCWGAVAHYESKVLPVHPYIATRGDQIKLCLAACQKYGIELHVWKVNWNMGHYAPPGIKDKMVAAGRTQVELGGKPSEFLAPHLDENFELERDAMLEIVRKYPAVAGIHFDYIRYPNSRCDFSDSARDAFAKWLGQEVKDWPKSCASGGALRAKYNEWRRGNISRLVKAVSEGAHGIRPDIKVSAAVFGAWDSTPDSIAQDTVSWLEKGWLDFVCPMDYMDSNAGLARLVSMQEPLTPAGVPLYVGIGSWRHGTTARTAEQIDLVRRLGGDGFICFAHNTTFARRVLPDLAKGVTRGRVTGLMPHHSVAGDFTLPAPGDALGGAFRVGEELRFEMELPDTVRQIKPEVSILRDGYAVRLGERLQVKASRRGVRADVRPLEPGHYRLEVSGTWLGKKRKAQPQPFLTRSRSVRVISADEAEAFLAKQRPPVFRGTGGVRVAVWQDGAYGAAPILALLEQTPGLDAAPLWNLKRESLATCQVVLLCQPRTGHQLFKEKDTARELSRFVSRGGGLLTTHALVGVRGYLPPVPKVAEGGDRVAGATWRVKSYHQITAGIPRQRDFAATFADRISVKVGSRGRVVACTPEGIPIVAAGVSGKGRYVACGLGLGIGKGDRDVALSEAETSLLLGAVRWLGNVRQR
;
A
#
# COMPACT_ATOMS: atom_id res chain seq x y z
N MET A 1 7.35 -38.29 11.05
CA MET A 1 6.19 -38.11 10.13
C MET A 1 5.56 -36.77 10.49
N THR A 2 5.53 -35.72 9.69
CA THR A 2 5.69 -35.54 8.24
C THR A 2 6.28 -34.16 7.95
N SER A 3 7.39 -34.14 7.21
CA SER A 3 7.98 -32.98 6.54
C SER A 3 7.15 -32.63 5.29
N LEU A 4 6.33 -31.57 5.28
CA LEU A 4 5.60 -31.18 4.05
C LEU A 4 5.01 -29.74 3.92
N PRO A 5 5.47 -28.66 4.60
CA PRO A 5 4.79 -27.36 4.45
C PRO A 5 5.13 -26.58 3.17
N HIS A 6 6.24 -26.89 2.47
CA HIS A 6 6.67 -26.12 1.29
C HIS A 6 6.18 -26.63 -0.07
N ARG A 7 5.80 -27.91 -0.20
CA ARG A 7 5.26 -28.44 -1.47
C ARG A 7 3.79 -28.10 -1.69
N HIS A 8 2.98 -28.02 -0.63
CA HIS A 8 1.55 -27.69 -0.74
C HIS A 8 1.30 -26.21 -1.10
N LEU A 9 2.12 -25.26 -0.62
CA LEU A 9 2.00 -23.85 -1.02
C LEU A 9 2.34 -23.63 -2.51
N ARG A 10 3.32 -24.36 -3.04
CA ARG A 10 3.65 -24.31 -4.47
C ARG A 10 2.58 -24.95 -5.33
N LEU A 11 1.97 -26.06 -4.89
CA LEU A 11 0.90 -26.73 -5.64
C LEU A 11 -0.42 -25.96 -5.60
N LEU A 12 -0.77 -25.29 -4.50
CA LEU A 12 -1.97 -24.42 -4.43
C LEU A 12 -1.78 -23.10 -5.18
N ALA A 13 -0.59 -22.48 -5.13
CA ALA A 13 -0.30 -21.28 -5.91
C ALA A 13 -0.15 -21.59 -7.40
N LEU A 14 0.46 -22.73 -7.78
CA LEU A 14 0.44 -23.18 -9.17
C LEU A 14 -0.97 -23.57 -9.60
N SER A 15 -1.77 -24.27 -8.78
CA SER A 15 -3.11 -24.69 -9.21
C SER A 15 -4.06 -23.52 -9.36
N LEU A 16 -3.96 -22.47 -8.53
CA LEU A 16 -4.71 -21.22 -8.70
C LEU A 16 -4.23 -20.40 -9.92
N ILE A 17 -2.93 -20.41 -10.22
CA ILE A 17 -2.39 -19.73 -11.41
C ILE A 17 -2.70 -20.53 -12.69
N THR A 18 -2.74 -21.86 -12.64
CA THR A 18 -3.09 -22.70 -13.79
C THR A 18 -4.60 -22.78 -14.02
N SER A 19 -5.45 -22.64 -12.99
CA SER A 19 -6.91 -22.56 -13.17
C SER A 19 -7.39 -21.16 -13.59
N LEU A 20 -6.75 -20.07 -13.14
CA LEU A 20 -7.00 -18.72 -13.69
C LEU A 20 -6.34 -18.50 -15.06
N GLY A 21 -5.25 -19.22 -15.35
CA GLY A 21 -4.56 -19.16 -16.63
C GLY A 21 -5.31 -19.81 -17.80
N ALA A 22 -6.32 -20.64 -17.52
CA ALA A 22 -7.08 -21.36 -18.55
C ALA A 22 -8.12 -20.50 -19.29
N LEU A 23 -8.52 -19.34 -18.76
CA LEU A 23 -9.54 -18.46 -19.38
C LEU A 23 -8.94 -17.34 -20.25
N ALA A 24 -7.62 -17.16 -20.24
CA ALA A 24 -6.95 -16.08 -20.98
C ALA A 24 -7.16 -16.14 -22.51
N SER A 25 -7.57 -17.30 -23.02
CA SER A 25 -7.75 -17.57 -24.44
C SER A 25 -9.20 -17.45 -24.94
N ASP A 26 -10.21 -17.43 -24.06
CA ASP A 26 -11.62 -17.55 -24.48
C ASP A 26 -12.30 -16.24 -24.90
N VAL A 27 -11.77 -15.10 -24.45
CA VAL A 27 -12.38 -13.78 -24.68
C VAL A 27 -11.36 -12.82 -25.27
N VAL A 28 -11.68 -12.28 -26.46
CA VAL A 28 -10.84 -11.30 -27.16
C VAL A 28 -11.54 -9.94 -27.20
N LEU A 29 -10.80 -8.88 -26.86
CA LEU A 29 -11.21 -7.50 -27.09
C LEU A 29 -10.74 -7.04 -28.47
N VAL A 30 -11.67 -6.63 -29.33
CA VAL A 30 -11.34 -6.08 -30.65
C VAL A 30 -11.17 -4.58 -30.55
N ARG A 31 -9.93 -4.11 -30.67
CA ARG A 31 -9.57 -2.68 -30.65
C ARG A 31 -9.51 -2.13 -32.08
N GLN A 32 -10.37 -1.16 -32.37
CA GLN A 32 -10.34 -0.46 -33.66
C GLN A 32 -9.10 0.46 -33.78
N ILE A 33 -8.47 0.46 -34.96
CA ILE A 33 -7.44 1.43 -35.36
C ILE A 33 -8.07 2.58 -36.15
N GLN A 34 -8.20 3.74 -35.51
CA GLN A 34 -8.71 4.95 -36.14
C GLN A 34 -7.61 5.64 -36.95
N LYS A 35 -7.59 5.39 -38.26
CA LYS A 35 -6.64 6.04 -39.18
C LYS A 35 -6.91 7.54 -39.37
N THR A 36 -8.18 7.93 -39.45
CA THR A 36 -8.60 9.33 -39.67
C THR A 36 -9.45 9.81 -38.51
N PRO A 37 -8.91 10.58 -37.54
CA PRO A 37 -9.68 11.08 -36.41
C PRO A 37 -10.83 11.99 -36.86
N THR A 38 -11.97 11.92 -36.17
CA THR A 38 -13.08 12.87 -36.33
C THR A 38 -13.23 13.74 -35.08
N LYS A 39 -14.08 14.77 -35.15
CA LYS A 39 -14.42 15.62 -33.99
C LYS A 39 -14.92 14.81 -32.79
N TRP A 40 -15.58 13.68 -33.03
CA TRP A 40 -16.26 12.87 -32.02
C TRP A 40 -15.54 11.56 -31.70
N THR A 41 -14.67 11.07 -32.59
CA THR A 41 -13.99 9.77 -32.47
C THR A 41 -12.50 9.92 -32.74
N THR A 42 -11.69 9.77 -31.69
CA THR A 42 -10.23 9.69 -31.77
C THR A 42 -9.75 8.33 -31.26
N GLN A 43 -8.50 7.94 -31.60
CA GLN A 43 -7.93 6.70 -31.07
C GLN A 43 -7.92 6.67 -29.54
N LYS A 44 -7.64 7.81 -28.90
CA LYS A 44 -7.66 7.96 -27.44
C LYS A 44 -9.02 7.63 -26.83
N ILE A 45 -10.11 8.04 -27.49
CA ILE A 45 -11.48 7.75 -27.02
C ILE A 45 -11.79 6.25 -27.16
N ILE A 46 -11.40 5.61 -28.27
CA ILE A 46 -11.54 4.16 -28.46
C ILE A 46 -10.82 3.41 -27.34
N ASP A 47 -9.57 3.78 -27.06
CA ASP A 47 -8.74 3.12 -26.04
C ASP A 47 -9.37 3.24 -24.64
N GLN A 48 -9.96 4.39 -24.32
CA GLN A 48 -10.66 4.59 -23.04
C GLN A 48 -11.82 3.60 -22.85
N TYR A 49 -12.60 3.30 -23.88
CA TYR A 49 -13.72 2.35 -23.78
C TYR A 49 -13.24 0.90 -23.74
N VAL A 50 -12.19 0.56 -24.51
CA VAL A 50 -11.53 -0.74 -24.41
C VAL A 50 -11.02 -0.96 -22.98
N ASP A 51 -10.39 0.04 -22.37
CA ASP A 51 -9.89 -0.05 -21.00
C ASP A 51 -11.00 -0.14 -19.95
N ARG A 52 -12.15 0.53 -20.15
CA ARG A 52 -13.32 0.40 -19.26
C ARG A 52 -13.83 -1.04 -19.23
N VAL A 53 -14.05 -1.64 -20.40
CA VAL A 53 -14.48 -3.04 -20.49
C VAL A 53 -13.43 -3.97 -19.90
N ARG A 54 -12.15 -3.81 -20.27
CA ARG A 54 -11.05 -4.64 -19.73
C ARG A 54 -11.01 -4.61 -18.21
N ARG A 55 -11.08 -3.44 -17.59
CA ARG A 55 -11.07 -3.30 -16.12
C ARG A 55 -12.19 -4.09 -15.44
N ARG A 56 -13.38 -4.19 -16.06
CA ARG A 56 -14.48 -5.00 -15.51
C ARG A 56 -14.24 -6.49 -15.68
N LEU A 57 -13.72 -6.91 -16.83
CA LEU A 57 -13.36 -8.31 -17.09
C LEU A 57 -12.26 -8.78 -16.13
N ASP A 58 -11.21 -7.98 -15.94
CA ASP A 58 -10.15 -8.23 -14.96
C ASP A 58 -10.74 -8.39 -13.53
N ALA A 59 -11.72 -7.55 -13.17
CA ALA A 59 -12.36 -7.58 -11.85
C ALA A 59 -13.20 -8.85 -11.60
N VAL A 60 -13.68 -9.52 -12.65
CA VAL A 60 -14.35 -10.82 -12.54
C VAL A 60 -13.41 -12.00 -12.74
N GLY A 61 -12.11 -11.75 -12.92
CA GLY A 61 -11.08 -12.78 -13.05
C GLY A 61 -10.87 -13.29 -14.48
N LEU A 62 -11.35 -12.56 -15.48
CA LEU A 62 -11.14 -12.87 -16.90
C LEU A 62 -9.92 -12.13 -17.43
N ILE A 63 -8.91 -12.88 -17.86
CA ILE A 63 -7.79 -12.34 -18.62
C ILE A 63 -8.23 -12.27 -20.08
N THR A 64 -8.05 -11.13 -20.73
CA THR A 64 -8.42 -10.94 -22.14
C THR A 64 -7.25 -10.48 -22.98
N GLU A 65 -7.09 -11.09 -24.15
CA GLU A 65 -6.21 -10.55 -25.20
C GLU A 65 -6.89 -9.37 -25.91
N THR A 66 -6.08 -8.47 -26.47
CA THR A 66 -6.58 -7.36 -27.30
C THR A 66 -5.99 -7.42 -28.68
N VAL A 67 -6.85 -7.65 -29.66
CA VAL A 67 -6.48 -7.77 -31.06
C VAL A 67 -6.87 -6.49 -31.78
N ARG A 68 -6.00 -6.00 -32.66
CA ARG A 68 -6.29 -4.85 -33.51
C ARG A 68 -7.22 -5.30 -34.63
N ASP A 69 -8.24 -4.53 -34.96
CA ASP A 69 -9.13 -4.81 -36.10
C ASP A 69 -8.38 -5.00 -37.43
N THR A 70 -7.30 -4.26 -37.68
CA THR A 70 -6.45 -4.40 -38.87
C THR A 70 -5.60 -5.68 -38.89
N GLY A 71 -5.46 -6.35 -37.76
CA GLY A 71 -4.75 -7.63 -37.62
C GLY A 71 -5.68 -8.75 -37.18
N LEU A 72 -6.99 -8.59 -37.41
CA LEU A 72 -7.96 -9.62 -37.09
C LEU A 72 -7.97 -10.65 -38.22
N ASP A 73 -7.57 -11.87 -37.89
CA ASP A 73 -7.52 -13.04 -38.78
C ASP A 73 -7.96 -14.31 -38.04
N ALA A 74 -8.01 -15.43 -38.78
CA ALA A 74 -8.42 -16.72 -38.24
C ALA A 74 -7.50 -17.24 -37.11
N GLU A 75 -6.22 -16.88 -37.11
CA GLU A 75 -5.26 -17.28 -36.07
C GLU A 75 -5.51 -16.48 -34.79
N SER A 76 -5.69 -15.18 -34.90
CA SER A 76 -5.98 -14.28 -33.77
C SER A 76 -7.30 -14.56 -33.05
N LEU A 77 -8.24 -15.25 -33.72
CA LEU A 77 -9.52 -15.69 -33.17
C LEU A 77 -9.58 -17.20 -32.90
N SER A 78 -8.51 -17.95 -33.19
CA SER A 78 -8.51 -19.42 -33.19
C SER A 78 -8.84 -20.04 -31.84
N THR A 79 -8.48 -19.34 -30.75
CA THR A 79 -8.69 -19.79 -29.38
C THR A 79 -9.88 -19.10 -28.71
N ALA A 80 -10.40 -18.03 -29.32
CA ALA A 80 -11.49 -17.24 -28.77
C ALA A 80 -12.84 -17.97 -28.90
N ARG A 81 -13.64 -17.91 -27.85
CA ARG A 81 -15.06 -18.29 -27.86
C ARG A 81 -15.97 -17.07 -27.96
N VAL A 82 -15.52 -15.92 -27.45
CA VAL A 82 -16.24 -14.64 -27.50
C VAL A 82 -15.32 -13.51 -27.99
N ALA A 83 -15.80 -12.71 -28.94
CA ALA A 83 -15.19 -11.46 -29.35
C ALA A 83 -16.04 -10.28 -28.84
N ILE A 84 -15.43 -9.35 -28.11
CA ILE A 84 -16.10 -8.16 -27.60
C ILE A 84 -15.61 -6.94 -28.39
N LEU A 85 -16.56 -6.11 -28.81
CA LEU A 85 -16.36 -4.86 -29.54
C LEU A 85 -16.79 -3.70 -28.62
N PRO A 86 -15.87 -3.13 -27.80
CA PRO A 86 -16.21 -2.11 -26.81
C PRO A 86 -16.68 -0.79 -27.43
N TYR A 87 -16.13 -0.42 -28.59
CA TYR A 87 -16.52 0.75 -29.38
C TYR A 87 -15.81 0.69 -30.74
N ASN A 88 -16.52 0.20 -31.75
CA ASN A 88 -15.95 -0.10 -33.08
C ASN A 88 -16.80 0.52 -34.20
N PRO A 89 -16.86 1.87 -34.32
CA PRO A 89 -17.72 2.55 -35.29
C PRO A 89 -17.31 2.39 -36.76
N GLY A 90 -16.11 1.88 -37.05
CA GLY A 90 -15.53 1.85 -38.40
C GLY A 90 -14.66 0.62 -38.64
N LEU A 91 -15.22 -0.58 -38.46
CA LEU A 91 -14.51 -1.83 -38.74
C LEU A 91 -14.14 -1.95 -40.23
N PRO A 92 -12.89 -2.31 -40.57
CA PRO A 92 -12.51 -2.62 -41.94
C PRO A 92 -13.27 -3.83 -42.49
N ALA A 93 -13.58 -3.84 -43.79
CA ALA A 93 -14.30 -4.93 -44.42
C ALA A 93 -13.69 -6.33 -44.18
N PRO A 94 -12.36 -6.53 -44.26
CA PRO A 94 -11.75 -7.83 -43.94
C PRO A 94 -11.97 -8.26 -42.48
N ALA A 95 -11.93 -7.32 -41.52
CA ALA A 95 -12.19 -7.63 -40.11
C ALA A 95 -13.62 -8.11 -39.90
N VAL A 96 -14.59 -7.48 -40.57
CA VAL A 96 -16.00 -7.91 -40.50
C VAL A 96 -16.20 -9.29 -41.12
N GLU A 97 -15.52 -9.60 -42.23
CA GLU A 97 -15.56 -10.94 -42.83
C GLU A 97 -15.03 -12.01 -41.87
N GLN A 98 -13.95 -11.72 -41.13
CA GLN A 98 -13.43 -12.63 -40.11
C GLN A 98 -14.41 -12.79 -38.95
N LEU A 99 -15.07 -11.72 -38.49
CA LEU A 99 -16.10 -11.79 -37.46
C LEU A 99 -17.34 -12.59 -37.92
N VAL A 100 -17.76 -12.45 -39.18
CA VAL A 100 -18.82 -13.28 -39.78
C VAL A 100 -18.41 -14.75 -39.80
N ALA A 101 -17.19 -15.06 -40.24
CA ALA A 101 -16.66 -16.42 -40.26
C ALA A 101 -16.56 -17.01 -38.84
N PHE A 102 -16.15 -16.18 -37.87
CA PHE A 102 -16.08 -16.54 -36.46
C PHE A 102 -17.45 -16.94 -35.90
N ILE A 103 -18.50 -16.14 -36.14
CA ILE A 103 -19.87 -16.48 -35.75
C ILE A 103 -20.33 -17.80 -36.39
N LYS A 104 -20.07 -17.97 -37.69
CA LYS A 104 -20.46 -19.19 -38.42
C LYS A 104 -19.78 -20.46 -37.89
N LYS A 105 -18.58 -20.32 -37.30
CA LYS A 105 -17.85 -21.41 -36.62
C LYS A 105 -18.27 -21.62 -35.16
N GLY A 106 -19.29 -20.89 -34.70
CA GLY A 106 -19.85 -21.01 -33.35
C GLY A 106 -19.38 -19.95 -32.37
N GLY A 107 -18.44 -19.08 -32.75
CA GLY A 107 -17.99 -17.94 -31.93
C GLY A 107 -19.10 -16.94 -31.64
N LYS A 108 -18.99 -16.20 -30.53
CA LYS A 108 -20.00 -15.23 -30.08
C LYS A 108 -19.49 -13.81 -30.16
N ILE A 109 -20.36 -12.85 -30.49
CA ILE A 109 -19.99 -11.43 -30.52
C ILE A 109 -20.79 -10.63 -29.50
N LEU A 110 -20.09 -9.80 -28.72
CA LEU A 110 -20.71 -8.77 -27.89
C LEU A 110 -20.33 -7.39 -28.46
N SER A 111 -21.30 -6.61 -28.91
CA SER A 111 -21.04 -5.29 -29.48
C SER A 111 -21.72 -4.17 -28.70
N PHE A 112 -20.97 -3.11 -28.42
CA PHE A 112 -21.47 -1.91 -27.73
C PHE A 112 -21.60 -0.76 -28.71
N TYR A 113 -22.77 -0.11 -28.70
CA TYR A 113 -23.15 1.09 -29.44
C TYR A 113 -23.17 0.98 -30.97
N HIS A 114 -22.15 0.42 -31.61
CA HIS A 114 -22.10 0.25 -33.06
C HIS A 114 -22.03 -1.22 -33.43
N MET A 115 -22.60 -1.58 -34.59
CA MET A 115 -22.47 -2.89 -35.19
C MET A 115 -22.55 -2.75 -36.72
N ASP A 116 -21.60 -3.35 -37.45
CA ASP A 116 -21.64 -3.40 -38.91
C ASP A 116 -22.92 -4.11 -39.39
N ALA A 117 -23.56 -3.57 -40.43
CA ALA A 117 -24.83 -4.07 -40.96
C ALA A 117 -24.76 -5.56 -41.36
N ARG A 118 -23.59 -6.08 -41.74
CA ARG A 118 -23.41 -7.51 -42.08
C ARG A 118 -23.47 -8.44 -40.87
N LEU A 119 -23.21 -7.93 -39.67
CA LEU A 119 -23.28 -8.70 -38.42
C LEU A 119 -24.69 -8.70 -37.82
N GLN A 120 -25.49 -7.66 -38.07
CA GLN A 120 -26.81 -7.46 -37.47
C GLN A 120 -27.77 -8.65 -37.71
N PRO A 121 -27.96 -9.18 -38.93
CA PRO A 121 -28.84 -10.34 -39.15
C PRO A 121 -28.36 -11.61 -38.45
N LEU A 122 -27.04 -11.77 -38.23
CA LEU A 122 -26.47 -12.93 -37.54
C LEU A 122 -26.79 -12.94 -36.04
N LEU A 123 -27.16 -11.78 -35.49
CA LEU A 123 -27.62 -11.58 -34.12
C LEU A 123 -29.15 -11.36 -34.06
N GLY A 124 -29.87 -11.61 -35.16
CA GLY A 124 -31.32 -11.46 -35.23
C GLY A 124 -31.79 -10.01 -35.14
N LEU A 125 -30.99 -9.06 -35.64
CA LEU A 125 -31.32 -7.64 -35.70
C LEU A 125 -31.64 -7.21 -37.14
N GLU A 126 -32.66 -6.37 -37.28
CA GLU A 126 -33.05 -5.72 -38.55
C GLU A 126 -32.19 -4.49 -38.81
N GLY A 127 -31.80 -3.82 -37.72
CA GLY A 127 -31.15 -2.53 -37.74
C GLY A 127 -30.90 -2.02 -36.33
N THR A 128 -30.19 -0.90 -36.24
CA THR A 128 -30.08 -0.09 -35.02
C THR A 128 -30.55 1.33 -35.34
N ALA A 129 -31.34 1.95 -34.46
CA ALA A 129 -31.85 3.30 -34.65
C ALA A 129 -31.17 4.27 -33.69
N PHE A 130 -30.45 5.25 -34.24
CA PHE A 130 -29.91 6.33 -33.44
C PHE A 130 -31.03 7.18 -32.83
N ARG A 131 -30.94 7.44 -31.53
CA ARG A 131 -31.81 8.36 -30.79
C ARG A 131 -30.95 9.24 -29.89
N GLY A 132 -31.24 10.53 -29.82
CA GLY A 132 -30.49 11.46 -28.98
C GLY A 132 -31.21 12.78 -28.72
N GLY A 133 -30.72 13.54 -27.74
CA GLY A 133 -31.27 14.86 -27.43
C GLY A 133 -32.72 14.79 -26.93
N LYS A 134 -33.61 15.61 -27.50
CA LYS A 134 -35.02 15.75 -27.05
C LYS A 134 -35.89 14.50 -27.24
N GLU A 135 -35.41 13.50 -27.99
CA GLU A 135 -36.13 12.26 -28.29
C GLU A 135 -35.98 11.17 -27.22
N LEU A 136 -35.12 11.41 -26.22
CA LEU A 136 -34.87 10.51 -25.10
C LEU A 136 -35.31 11.15 -23.78
N PRO A 137 -36.00 10.40 -22.90
CA PRO A 137 -36.10 10.78 -21.50
C PRO A 137 -34.71 10.71 -20.83
N SER A 138 -34.60 11.15 -19.58
CA SER A 138 -33.33 11.13 -18.84
C SER A 138 -32.93 9.69 -18.48
N LEU A 139 -32.33 8.95 -19.42
CA LEU A 139 -31.93 7.56 -19.21
C LEU A 139 -30.83 7.48 -18.15
N ALA A 140 -31.08 6.70 -17.11
CA ALA A 140 -30.18 6.61 -15.96
C ALA A 140 -29.73 5.18 -15.66
N ARG A 141 -30.56 4.17 -15.92
CA ARG A 141 -30.29 2.77 -15.55
C ARG A 141 -30.77 1.81 -16.63
N VAL A 142 -30.16 0.63 -16.70
CA VAL A 142 -30.69 -0.50 -17.48
C VAL A 142 -31.24 -1.53 -16.52
N ARG A 143 -32.51 -1.92 -16.68
CA ARG A 143 -33.13 -3.04 -15.99
C ARG A 143 -33.03 -4.29 -16.86
N PHE A 144 -32.51 -5.38 -16.31
CA PHE A 144 -32.29 -6.62 -17.04
C PHE A 144 -33.45 -7.61 -16.87
N ASP A 145 -33.74 -8.38 -17.91
CA ASP A 145 -34.73 -9.47 -17.85
C ASP A 145 -34.06 -10.75 -17.31
N PRO A 146 -34.41 -11.23 -16.11
CA PRO A 146 -33.79 -12.42 -15.52
C PRO A 146 -34.10 -13.71 -16.30
N ALA A 147 -35.15 -13.75 -17.12
CA ALA A 147 -35.47 -14.90 -17.96
C ALA A 147 -34.58 -14.97 -19.22
N VAL A 148 -33.99 -13.84 -19.62
CA VAL A 148 -33.08 -13.75 -20.77
C VAL A 148 -31.62 -13.76 -20.33
N LEU A 149 -31.31 -13.08 -19.23
CA LEU A 149 -29.96 -12.92 -18.71
C LEU A 149 -29.89 -13.36 -17.23
N PRO A 150 -29.98 -14.67 -16.94
CA PRO A 150 -30.03 -15.16 -15.56
C PRO A 150 -28.76 -14.77 -14.79
N GLY A 151 -28.95 -14.26 -13.57
CA GLY A 151 -27.87 -13.83 -12.69
C GLY A 151 -27.32 -12.43 -12.93
N ALA A 152 -27.86 -11.69 -13.90
CA ALA A 152 -27.63 -10.26 -14.04
C ALA A 152 -28.15 -9.50 -12.80
N PRO A 153 -27.60 -8.31 -12.48
CA PRO A 153 -28.22 -7.44 -11.48
C PRO A 153 -29.64 -7.06 -11.94
N GLU A 154 -30.55 -6.73 -11.00
CA GLU A 154 -31.89 -6.25 -11.34
C GLU A 154 -31.82 -5.00 -12.24
N SER A 155 -30.93 -4.07 -11.89
CA SER A 155 -30.58 -2.94 -12.73
C SER A 155 -29.12 -2.51 -12.57
N MET A 156 -28.59 -1.80 -13.56
CA MET A 156 -27.22 -1.24 -13.56
C MET A 156 -27.27 0.26 -13.91
N GLY A 157 -26.55 1.09 -13.14
CA GLY A 157 -26.37 2.50 -13.46
C GLY A 157 -25.62 2.69 -14.79
N GLN A 158 -26.20 3.50 -15.68
CA GLN A 158 -25.71 3.74 -17.03
C GLN A 158 -26.42 5.00 -17.59
N ALA A 159 -25.92 6.19 -17.28
CA ALA A 159 -26.52 7.44 -17.76
C ALA A 159 -26.20 7.67 -19.25
N SER A 160 -27.21 7.76 -20.10
CA SER A 160 -27.02 7.78 -21.56
C SER A 160 -27.82 8.91 -22.22
N TRP A 161 -27.14 9.80 -22.95
CA TRP A 161 -27.73 10.95 -23.65
C TRP A 161 -27.96 10.72 -25.15
N ASN A 162 -27.44 9.61 -25.68
CA ASN A 162 -27.74 9.06 -26.98
C ASN A 162 -27.64 7.52 -26.92
N ILE A 163 -28.33 6.86 -27.84
CA ILE A 163 -28.30 5.40 -27.99
C ILE A 163 -28.46 5.04 -29.46
N ASN A 164 -28.05 3.82 -29.81
CA ASN A 164 -28.44 3.13 -31.02
C ASN A 164 -29.35 1.96 -30.61
N GLU A 165 -30.66 2.21 -30.57
CA GLU A 165 -31.65 1.25 -30.10
C GLU A 165 -31.76 0.05 -31.08
N PRO A 166 -31.62 -1.21 -30.62
CA PRO A 166 -31.71 -2.37 -31.51
C PRO A 166 -33.16 -2.63 -31.94
N LYS A 167 -33.35 -2.89 -33.23
CA LYS A 167 -34.60 -3.40 -33.80
C LYS A 167 -34.48 -4.89 -34.05
N LEU A 168 -35.26 -5.70 -33.31
CA LEU A 168 -35.18 -7.16 -33.38
C LEU A 168 -35.98 -7.72 -34.56
N LEU A 169 -35.40 -8.68 -35.28
CA LEU A 169 -36.10 -9.48 -36.29
C LEU A 169 -37.00 -10.51 -35.62
N ARG A 170 -38.32 -10.38 -35.81
CA ARG A 170 -39.30 -11.33 -35.27
C ARG A 170 -39.01 -12.76 -35.76
N GLY A 171 -39.05 -13.73 -34.85
CA GLY A 171 -38.84 -15.15 -35.17
C GLY A 171 -37.40 -15.56 -35.45
N LYS A 172 -36.40 -14.66 -35.32
CA LYS A 172 -34.97 -14.95 -35.53
C LYS A 172 -34.17 -15.08 -34.24
N GLY A 173 -34.80 -15.53 -33.15
CA GLY A 173 -34.12 -15.93 -31.92
C GLY A 173 -33.57 -14.80 -31.02
N ALA A 174 -33.58 -13.54 -31.47
CA ALA A 174 -33.18 -12.41 -30.64
C ALA A 174 -34.25 -12.10 -29.60
N LYS A 175 -33.83 -11.80 -28.36
CA LYS A 175 -34.69 -11.42 -27.23
C LYS A 175 -34.23 -10.09 -26.65
N VAL A 176 -35.17 -9.32 -26.09
CA VAL A 176 -34.84 -8.14 -25.30
C VAL A 176 -34.24 -8.60 -23.97
N ALA A 177 -32.99 -8.21 -23.70
CA ALA A 177 -32.29 -8.58 -22.47
C ALA A 177 -32.28 -7.44 -21.43
N GLY A 178 -32.56 -6.20 -21.85
CA GLY A 178 -32.68 -5.08 -20.94
C GLY A 178 -33.41 -3.88 -21.52
N THR A 179 -34.04 -3.11 -20.64
CA THR A 179 -34.83 -1.90 -20.92
C THR A 179 -34.29 -0.72 -20.13
N TRP A 180 -34.36 0.49 -20.68
CA TRP A 180 -33.91 1.69 -19.98
C TRP A 180 -34.95 2.15 -18.95
N LEU A 181 -34.45 2.52 -17.77
CA LEU A 181 -35.17 3.30 -16.78
C LEU A 181 -34.68 4.76 -16.82
N ASP A 182 -35.60 5.69 -16.55
CA ASP A 182 -35.27 7.11 -16.41
C ASP A 182 -34.68 7.44 -15.02
N SER A 183 -34.38 8.72 -14.79
CA SER A 183 -33.84 9.23 -13.52
C SER A 183 -34.78 9.10 -12.32
N GLU A 184 -36.06 8.83 -12.55
CA GLU A 184 -37.08 8.54 -11.53
C GLU A 184 -37.34 7.03 -11.40
N GLU A 185 -36.48 6.19 -12.00
CA GLU A 185 -36.59 4.73 -12.06
C GLU A 185 -37.85 4.19 -12.78
N LYS A 186 -38.50 5.01 -13.61
CA LYS A 186 -39.63 4.58 -14.44
C LYS A 186 -39.15 3.90 -15.71
N ASP A 187 -39.84 2.83 -16.09
CA ASP A 187 -39.60 2.11 -17.33
C ASP A 187 -39.97 2.98 -18.54
N THR A 188 -39.01 3.14 -19.45
CA THR A 188 -39.19 3.95 -20.66
C THR A 188 -39.72 3.14 -21.84
N GLY A 189 -39.71 1.80 -21.76
CA GLY A 189 -39.99 0.89 -22.87
C GLY A 189 -38.90 0.84 -23.94
N ILE A 190 -37.83 1.64 -23.82
CA ILE A 190 -36.74 1.72 -24.79
C ILE A 190 -35.79 0.54 -24.58
N VAL A 191 -35.47 -0.17 -25.67
CA VAL A 191 -34.61 -1.35 -25.61
C VAL A 191 -33.14 -0.93 -25.40
N ALA A 192 -32.56 -1.38 -24.29
CA ALA A 192 -31.16 -1.12 -23.96
C ALA A 192 -30.23 -2.20 -24.49
N MET A 193 -30.70 -3.45 -24.55
CA MET A 193 -29.87 -4.59 -24.91
C MET A 193 -30.68 -5.71 -25.54
N SER A 194 -30.11 -6.35 -26.56
CA SER A 194 -30.60 -7.60 -27.13
C SER A 194 -29.64 -8.75 -26.86
N HIS A 195 -30.19 -9.97 -26.79
CA HIS A 195 -29.44 -11.22 -26.63
C HIS A 195 -29.89 -12.25 -27.69
N HIS A 196 -28.93 -12.95 -28.29
CA HIS A 196 -29.10 -13.99 -29.30
C HIS A 196 -28.10 -15.13 -29.05
N PRO A 197 -28.36 -16.38 -29.49
CA PRO A 197 -27.40 -17.49 -29.38
C PRO A 197 -26.02 -17.28 -30.04
N ASN A 198 -25.90 -16.28 -30.93
CA ASN A 198 -24.64 -15.88 -31.57
C ASN A 198 -23.97 -14.66 -30.94
N GLY A 199 -24.59 -14.05 -29.93
CA GLY A 199 -24.06 -12.81 -29.36
C GLY A 199 -25.10 -11.86 -28.79
N ALA A 200 -24.65 -10.72 -28.31
CA ALA A 200 -25.48 -9.69 -27.73
C ALA A 200 -25.08 -8.29 -28.22
N TYR A 201 -26.04 -7.38 -28.17
CA TYR A 201 -25.82 -5.99 -28.54
C TYR A 201 -26.35 -5.05 -27.47
N PHE A 202 -25.52 -4.10 -27.07
CA PHE A 202 -25.86 -3.08 -26.10
C PHE A 202 -25.98 -1.72 -26.80
N ALA A 203 -27.08 -1.02 -26.58
CA ALA A 203 -27.48 0.17 -27.33
C ALA A 203 -26.58 1.41 -27.10
N HIS A 204 -25.63 1.35 -26.16
CA HIS A 204 -24.69 2.42 -25.85
C HIS A 204 -23.29 1.86 -25.54
N ILE A 205 -22.31 2.73 -25.41
CA ILE A 205 -20.97 2.38 -24.94
C ILE A 205 -21.02 2.07 -23.44
N TYR A 206 -20.21 1.12 -22.97
CA TYR A 206 -20.15 0.81 -21.54
C TYR A 206 -19.41 1.93 -20.78
N LEU A 207 -20.08 2.54 -19.80
CA LEU A 207 -19.54 3.74 -19.13
C LEU A 207 -18.76 3.45 -17.85
N ASP A 208 -18.92 2.27 -17.24
CA ASP A 208 -18.30 1.90 -15.95
C ASP A 208 -18.72 2.82 -14.78
N GLU A 209 -19.93 3.38 -14.83
CA GLU A 209 -20.47 4.31 -13.81
C GLU A 209 -20.97 3.61 -12.55
N ASP A 210 -21.37 2.34 -12.67
CA ASP A 210 -21.72 1.46 -11.57
C ASP A 210 -20.82 0.20 -11.58
N PRO A 211 -19.56 0.31 -11.12
CA PRO A 211 -18.61 -0.81 -11.16
C PRO A 211 -19.07 -2.02 -10.34
N ALA A 212 -19.89 -1.80 -9.30
CA ALA A 212 -20.37 -2.84 -8.41
C ALA A 212 -21.34 -3.78 -9.14
N THR A 213 -22.36 -3.25 -9.81
CA THR A 213 -23.29 -4.06 -10.60
C THR A 213 -22.69 -4.45 -11.96
N GLY A 214 -21.82 -3.63 -12.53
CA GLY A 214 -21.19 -3.85 -13.83
C GLY A 214 -20.40 -5.16 -13.93
N GLY A 215 -19.68 -5.55 -12.86
CA GLY A 215 -19.01 -6.85 -12.82
C GLY A 215 -20.01 -8.02 -12.87
N ARG A 216 -21.12 -7.92 -12.13
CA ARG A 216 -22.19 -8.95 -12.14
C ARG A 216 -22.85 -9.04 -13.51
N PHE A 217 -23.06 -7.91 -14.18
CA PHE A 217 -23.57 -7.85 -15.56
C PHE A 217 -22.66 -8.62 -16.55
N PHE A 218 -21.35 -8.32 -16.57
CA PHE A 218 -20.43 -9.00 -17.48
C PHE A 218 -20.30 -10.49 -17.18
N LEU A 219 -20.31 -10.87 -15.91
CA LEU A 219 -20.28 -12.28 -15.52
C LEU A 219 -21.55 -13.02 -15.98
N ALA A 220 -22.72 -12.41 -15.78
CA ALA A 220 -23.99 -12.99 -16.21
C ALA A 220 -24.05 -13.14 -17.74
N LEU A 221 -23.64 -12.11 -18.46
CA LEU A 221 -23.64 -12.09 -19.91
C LEU A 221 -22.64 -13.05 -20.53
N LEU A 222 -21.39 -13.04 -20.07
CA LEU A 222 -20.40 -13.97 -20.61
C LEU A 222 -20.69 -15.40 -20.16
N GLY A 223 -21.26 -15.59 -18.97
CA GLY A 223 -21.68 -16.88 -18.47
C GLY A 223 -22.79 -17.55 -19.28
N THR A 224 -23.56 -16.82 -20.11
CA THR A 224 -24.49 -17.46 -21.06
C THR A 224 -23.78 -18.15 -22.21
N TYR A 225 -22.60 -17.65 -22.60
CA TYR A 225 -21.81 -18.16 -23.71
C TYR A 225 -20.66 -19.07 -23.25
N LEU A 226 -20.19 -18.86 -22.02
CA LEU A 226 -19.08 -19.56 -21.38
C LEU A 226 -19.57 -20.15 -20.06
N PRO A 227 -20.33 -21.27 -20.07
CA PRO A 227 -20.91 -21.82 -18.84
C PRO A 227 -19.88 -22.10 -17.73
N ASP A 228 -18.68 -22.52 -18.11
CA ASP A 228 -17.56 -22.80 -17.20
C ASP A 228 -17.15 -21.56 -16.39
N LEU A 229 -17.40 -20.35 -16.89
CA LEU A 229 -17.07 -19.09 -16.21
C LEU A 229 -17.78 -18.98 -14.86
N TRP A 230 -19.01 -19.50 -14.77
CA TRP A 230 -19.75 -19.49 -13.53
C TRP A 230 -19.09 -20.35 -12.45
N GLN A 231 -18.65 -21.56 -12.82
CA GLN A 231 -17.92 -22.43 -11.90
C GLN A 231 -16.66 -21.74 -11.38
N HIS A 232 -15.86 -21.17 -12.28
CA HIS A 232 -14.65 -20.43 -11.89
C HIS A 232 -14.97 -19.25 -10.98
N ALA A 233 -16.04 -18.50 -11.27
CA ALA A 233 -16.46 -17.38 -10.42
C ALA A 233 -16.85 -17.86 -9.02
N VAL A 234 -17.71 -18.89 -8.92
CA VAL A 234 -18.13 -19.47 -7.63
C VAL A 234 -16.93 -19.99 -6.86
N GLU A 235 -16.07 -20.81 -7.48
CA GLU A 235 -14.86 -21.35 -6.86
C GLU A 235 -13.90 -20.24 -6.41
N ALA A 236 -13.71 -19.19 -7.21
CA ALA A 236 -12.90 -18.04 -6.83
C ALA A 236 -13.48 -17.28 -5.64
N ARG A 237 -14.81 -17.19 -5.49
CA ARG A 237 -15.45 -16.61 -4.29
C ARG A 237 -15.24 -17.52 -3.08
N LEU A 238 -15.50 -18.82 -3.22
CA LEU A 238 -15.32 -19.78 -2.14
C LEU A 238 -13.85 -19.93 -1.72
N ALA A 239 -12.89 -19.76 -2.62
CA ALA A 239 -11.45 -19.75 -2.30
C ALA A 239 -11.05 -18.56 -1.41
N ARG A 240 -11.88 -17.52 -1.34
CA ARG A 240 -11.69 -16.38 -0.43
C ARG A 240 -12.32 -16.60 0.95
N LEU A 241 -13.01 -17.73 1.17
CA LEU A 241 -13.46 -18.11 2.49
C LEU A 241 -12.28 -18.23 3.43
N ALA A 242 -12.35 -17.53 4.55
CA ALA A 242 -11.30 -17.53 5.55
C ALA A 242 -9.90 -17.19 5.00
N SER A 243 -9.83 -16.33 3.98
CA SER A 243 -8.57 -15.80 3.45
C SER A 243 -8.17 -14.52 4.21
N PHE A 244 -7.79 -14.69 5.47
CA PHE A 244 -7.25 -13.63 6.32
C PHE A 244 -5.74 -13.88 6.53
N SER A 245 -5.05 -12.97 7.21
CA SER A 245 -3.59 -12.97 7.30
C SER A 245 -3.08 -14.03 8.26
N ASP A 246 -3.78 -14.23 9.38
CA ASP A 246 -3.50 -15.23 10.41
C ASP A 246 -4.40 -16.48 10.30
N ILE A 247 -5.52 -16.38 9.60
CA ILE A 247 -6.43 -17.49 9.32
C ILE A 247 -6.35 -17.80 7.83
N ARG A 248 -5.89 -19.01 7.51
CA ARG A 248 -5.60 -19.44 6.12
C ARG A 248 -6.71 -20.28 5.50
N ASP A 249 -7.59 -20.81 6.33
CA ASP A 249 -8.67 -21.70 5.92
C ASP A 249 -9.81 -21.71 6.97
N MET A 250 -10.89 -22.39 6.63
CA MET A 250 -12.07 -22.49 7.50
C MET A 250 -11.79 -23.27 8.81
N ALA A 251 -10.79 -24.15 8.85
CA ALA A 251 -10.45 -24.87 10.08
C ALA A 251 -9.78 -23.92 11.09
N ALA A 252 -8.84 -23.11 10.63
CA ALA A 252 -8.23 -22.04 11.42
C ALA A 252 -9.28 -21.00 11.87
N LEU A 253 -10.27 -20.69 11.02
CA LEU A 253 -11.39 -19.82 11.41
C LEU A 253 -12.23 -20.45 12.52
N GLY A 254 -12.56 -21.74 12.40
CA GLY A 254 -13.27 -22.48 13.43
C GLY A 254 -12.52 -22.49 14.77
N GLN A 255 -11.19 -22.66 14.75
CA GLN A 255 -10.37 -22.56 15.96
C GLN A 255 -10.42 -21.16 16.59
N ALA A 256 -10.33 -20.10 15.79
CA ALA A 256 -10.42 -18.73 16.29
C ALA A 256 -11.82 -18.42 16.87
N VAL A 257 -12.88 -18.91 16.22
CA VAL A 257 -14.27 -18.79 16.68
C VAL A 257 -14.47 -19.52 18.01
N ALA A 258 -14.03 -20.77 18.11
CA ALA A 258 -14.08 -21.55 19.34
C ALA A 258 -13.29 -20.88 20.47
N ALA A 259 -12.09 -20.36 20.18
CA ALA A 259 -11.25 -19.65 21.15
C ALA A 259 -11.84 -18.29 21.59
N ALA A 260 -12.76 -17.72 20.82
CA ALA A 260 -13.51 -16.53 21.21
C ALA A 260 -14.67 -16.87 22.15
N GLY A 261 -15.22 -18.10 22.07
CA GLY A 261 -16.29 -18.58 22.94
C GLY A 261 -17.58 -17.77 22.85
N ARG A 262 -17.97 -17.33 21.64
CA ARG A 262 -19.13 -16.47 21.40
C ARG A 262 -20.15 -17.13 20.48
N GLN A 263 -21.39 -17.27 20.97
CA GLN A 263 -22.50 -17.86 20.22
C GLN A 263 -22.78 -17.16 18.87
N GLU A 264 -22.65 -15.83 18.82
CA GLU A 264 -22.79 -15.06 17.57
C GLU A 264 -21.73 -15.48 16.53
N ALA A 265 -20.49 -15.71 16.97
CA ALA A 265 -19.39 -16.15 16.12
C ALA A 265 -19.62 -17.58 15.61
N ASP A 266 -20.07 -18.47 16.49
CA ASP A 266 -20.44 -19.86 16.14
C ASP A 266 -21.56 -19.88 15.10
N THR A 267 -22.56 -19.02 15.27
CA THR A 267 -23.70 -18.89 14.35
C THR A 267 -23.25 -18.40 12.97
N ALA A 268 -22.43 -17.36 12.93
CA ALA A 268 -21.88 -16.82 11.67
C ALA A 268 -20.97 -17.86 10.97
N PHE A 269 -20.15 -18.59 11.72
CA PHE A 269 -19.30 -19.65 11.18
C PHE A 269 -20.12 -20.81 10.60
N ALA A 270 -21.15 -21.25 11.32
CA ALA A 270 -22.06 -22.29 10.84
C ALA A 270 -22.82 -21.84 9.59
N GLN A 271 -23.24 -20.57 9.52
CA GLN A 271 -23.87 -19.99 8.33
C GLN A 271 -22.90 -19.97 7.14
N ALA A 272 -21.63 -19.62 7.35
CA ALA A 272 -20.61 -19.66 6.30
C ALA A 272 -20.45 -21.09 5.73
N GLY A 273 -20.44 -22.11 6.60
CA GLY A 273 -20.42 -23.51 6.19
C GLY A 273 -21.64 -23.90 5.36
N ARG A 274 -22.86 -23.62 5.86
CA ARG A 274 -24.11 -23.91 5.15
C ARG A 274 -24.17 -23.24 3.78
N SER A 275 -23.85 -21.95 3.70
CA SER A 275 -23.86 -21.20 2.44
C SER A 275 -22.80 -21.69 1.44
N ARG A 276 -21.63 -22.15 1.91
CA ARG A 276 -20.61 -22.78 1.06
C ARG A 276 -21.13 -24.10 0.46
N ASP A 277 -21.75 -24.92 1.29
CA ASP A 277 -22.24 -26.24 0.86
C ASP A 277 -23.44 -26.07 -0.09
N GLU A 278 -24.29 -25.10 0.18
CA GLU A 278 -25.39 -24.69 -0.72
C GLU A 278 -24.88 -24.17 -2.07
N ALA A 279 -23.83 -23.33 -2.07
CA ALA A 279 -23.21 -22.86 -3.31
C ALA A 279 -22.71 -24.02 -4.18
N ARG A 280 -22.09 -25.03 -3.56
CA ARG A 280 -21.61 -26.23 -4.28
C ARG A 280 -22.78 -27.08 -4.80
N ARG A 281 -23.83 -27.25 -4.00
CA ARG A 281 -25.05 -27.97 -4.40
C ARG A 281 -25.73 -27.31 -5.60
N LEU A 282 -25.98 -26.01 -5.52
CA LEU A 282 -26.61 -25.23 -6.59
C LEU A 282 -25.78 -25.25 -7.88
N LEU A 283 -24.45 -25.22 -7.76
CA LEU A 283 -23.58 -25.34 -8.92
C LEU A 283 -23.71 -26.73 -9.59
N ALA A 284 -23.78 -27.81 -8.80
CA ALA A 284 -23.99 -29.16 -9.29
C ALA A 284 -25.41 -29.37 -9.89
N GLU A 285 -26.41 -28.63 -9.42
CA GLU A 285 -27.78 -28.60 -9.97
C GLU A 285 -27.91 -27.76 -11.26
N GLY A 286 -26.83 -27.13 -11.73
CA GLY A 286 -26.88 -26.26 -12.92
C GLY A 286 -27.55 -24.91 -12.67
N LYS A 287 -27.52 -24.41 -11.42
CA LYS A 287 -28.05 -23.09 -10.99
C LYS A 287 -26.93 -22.12 -10.62
N PRO A 288 -26.09 -21.71 -11.59
CA PRO A 288 -24.85 -20.97 -11.30
C PRO A 288 -25.05 -19.58 -10.69
N ALA A 289 -26.12 -18.88 -11.06
CA ALA A 289 -26.42 -17.55 -10.54
C ALA A 289 -26.75 -17.58 -9.03
N GLU A 290 -27.56 -18.56 -8.63
CA GLU A 290 -27.90 -18.82 -7.23
C GLU A 290 -26.68 -19.34 -6.46
N ALA A 291 -25.88 -20.22 -7.07
CA ALA A 291 -24.62 -20.71 -6.50
C ALA A 291 -23.66 -19.56 -6.17
N LEU A 292 -23.54 -18.56 -7.05
CA LEU A 292 -22.70 -17.40 -6.81
C LEU A 292 -23.22 -16.52 -5.67
N ALA A 293 -24.53 -16.32 -5.59
CA ALA A 293 -25.14 -15.59 -4.47
C ALA A 293 -24.91 -16.33 -3.13
N ALA A 294 -25.06 -17.66 -3.11
CA ALA A 294 -24.74 -18.48 -1.94
C ALA A 294 -23.25 -18.41 -1.57
N ALA A 295 -22.35 -18.35 -2.55
CA ALA A 295 -20.91 -18.18 -2.31
C ALA A 295 -20.58 -16.80 -1.72
N GLU A 296 -21.22 -15.73 -2.22
CA GLU A 296 -21.08 -14.37 -1.68
C GLU A 296 -21.63 -14.28 -0.23
N ALA A 297 -22.74 -14.95 0.06
CA ALA A 297 -23.27 -15.09 1.42
C ALA A 297 -22.29 -15.85 2.33
N ALA A 298 -21.66 -16.92 1.82
CA ALA A 298 -20.66 -17.68 2.58
C ALA A 298 -19.45 -16.81 2.94
N VAL A 299 -18.92 -16.02 1.99
CA VAL A 299 -17.79 -15.11 2.23
C VAL A 299 -18.15 -14.02 3.24
N THR A 300 -19.37 -13.47 3.15
CA THR A 300 -19.86 -12.46 4.10
C THR A 300 -19.96 -13.05 5.51
N ALA A 301 -20.59 -14.21 5.67
CA ALA A 301 -20.72 -14.89 6.95
C ALA A 301 -19.36 -15.31 7.54
N ALA A 302 -18.40 -15.72 6.70
CA ALA A 302 -17.03 -15.98 7.15
C ALA A 302 -16.31 -14.70 7.62
N GLY A 303 -16.56 -13.57 6.96
CA GLY A 303 -16.13 -12.24 7.39
C GLY A 303 -16.70 -11.83 8.74
N ASP A 304 -17.99 -12.08 8.97
CA ASP A 304 -18.64 -11.83 10.25
C ASP A 304 -18.11 -12.75 11.35
N ALA A 305 -17.97 -14.05 11.08
CA ALA A 305 -17.36 -14.99 12.01
C ALA A 305 -15.93 -14.56 12.38
N PHE A 306 -15.16 -14.07 11.40
CA PHE A 306 -13.85 -13.49 11.64
C PHE A 306 -13.93 -12.29 12.57
N LEU A 307 -14.75 -11.28 12.27
CA LEU A 307 -14.90 -10.08 13.10
C LEU A 307 -15.33 -10.45 14.53
N LEU A 308 -16.32 -11.34 14.65
CA LEU A 308 -16.82 -11.91 15.90
C LEU A 308 -15.87 -12.93 16.56
N SER A 309 -14.71 -13.23 15.98
CA SER A 309 -13.64 -13.96 16.66
C SER A 309 -12.60 -13.02 17.28
N ARG A 310 -12.52 -11.77 16.81
CA ARG A 310 -11.48 -10.82 17.21
C ARG A 310 -11.72 -10.25 18.61
N ARG A 311 -10.62 -10.01 19.33
CA ARG A 311 -10.62 -9.48 20.69
C ARG A 311 -10.54 -7.95 20.71
N SER A 312 -11.19 -7.37 21.70
CA SER A 312 -11.11 -5.94 22.03
C SER A 312 -10.02 -5.74 23.10
N ARG A 313 -9.29 -4.62 23.06
CA ARG A 313 -8.18 -4.33 24.00
C ARG A 313 -8.49 -3.09 24.86
N GLN A 314 -8.19 -3.14 26.16
CA GLN A 314 -8.30 -1.99 27.08
C GLN A 314 -7.01 -1.15 27.11
N GLY A 315 -7.10 0.09 27.61
CA GLY A 315 -5.93 0.97 27.72
C GLY A 315 -5.29 1.32 26.37
N GLU A 316 -6.12 1.56 25.35
CA GLU A 316 -5.66 1.96 24.02
C GLU A 316 -6.47 3.15 23.49
N LEU A 317 -5.85 3.93 22.62
CA LEU A 317 -6.57 4.95 21.86
C LEU A 317 -7.24 4.30 20.64
N ARG A 318 -8.53 4.61 20.45
CA ARG A 318 -9.34 4.23 19.29
C ARG A 318 -9.88 5.52 18.69
N GLY A 319 -9.09 6.09 17.80
CA GLY A 319 -9.32 7.41 17.22
C GLY A 319 -9.97 7.35 15.85
N ALA A 320 -10.64 8.44 15.47
CA ALA A 320 -11.01 8.67 14.08
C ALA A 320 -10.58 10.08 13.64
N TRP A 321 -9.98 10.18 12.46
CA TRP A 321 -9.70 11.47 11.83
C TRP A 321 -10.89 11.89 10.96
N ILE A 322 -11.28 13.16 11.08
CA ILE A 322 -12.27 13.78 10.19
C ILE A 322 -11.74 15.10 9.64
N HIS A 323 -11.69 15.18 8.32
CA HIS A 323 -11.19 16.36 7.61
C HIS A 323 -12.25 17.46 7.48
N SER A 324 -13.53 17.13 7.64
CA SER A 324 -14.63 18.08 7.66
C SER A 324 -14.71 18.75 9.04
N ALA A 325 -14.73 20.09 9.05
CA ALA A 325 -15.01 20.88 10.24
C ALA A 325 -16.49 20.84 10.68
N TYR A 326 -17.34 20.11 9.95
CA TYR A 326 -18.81 20.13 10.13
C TYR A 326 -19.38 18.74 10.42
N GLY A 327 -18.56 17.80 10.90
CA GLY A 327 -18.98 16.42 11.15
C GLY A 327 -19.17 15.59 9.88
N VAL A 328 -19.80 14.43 10.05
CA VAL A 328 -20.18 13.55 8.94
C VAL A 328 -21.21 14.27 8.08
N ARG A 329 -21.11 14.13 6.75
CA ARG A 329 -22.02 14.79 5.80
C ARG A 329 -23.48 14.48 6.15
N ASP A 330 -24.30 15.53 6.15
CA ASP A 330 -25.73 15.54 6.50
C ASP A 330 -26.05 15.21 7.97
N TRP A 331 -25.04 15.14 8.84
CA TRP A 331 -25.19 14.87 10.27
C TRP A 331 -24.78 16.06 11.12
N THR A 332 -25.34 16.13 12.33
CA THR A 332 -24.86 17.03 13.39
C THR A 332 -23.57 16.50 14.04
N TRP A 333 -22.88 17.34 14.80
CA TRP A 333 -21.79 16.89 15.66
C TRP A 333 -22.26 15.86 16.70
N ASP A 334 -23.46 16.02 17.26
CA ASP A 334 -24.02 15.05 18.21
C ASP A 334 -24.11 13.64 17.60
N GLN A 335 -24.68 13.52 16.40
CA GLN A 335 -24.75 12.25 15.66
C GLN A 335 -23.36 11.72 15.29
N SER A 336 -22.47 12.61 14.82
CA SER A 336 -21.12 12.26 14.38
C SER A 336 -20.25 11.72 15.52
N ILE A 337 -20.39 12.24 16.73
CA ILE A 337 -19.66 11.76 17.91
C ILE A 337 -20.37 10.55 18.55
N LYS A 338 -21.71 10.56 18.63
CA LYS A 338 -22.47 9.44 19.19
C LYS A 338 -22.14 8.13 18.50
N VAL A 339 -22.09 8.10 17.17
CA VAL A 339 -21.78 6.87 16.42
C VAL A 339 -20.38 6.34 16.73
N LEU A 340 -19.40 7.20 17.02
CA LEU A 340 -18.06 6.77 17.44
C LEU A 340 -18.12 6.12 18.82
N ALA A 341 -18.75 6.81 19.78
CA ALA A 341 -18.88 6.34 21.15
C ALA A 341 -19.65 5.00 21.26
N ASP A 342 -20.76 4.88 20.52
CA ASP A 342 -21.57 3.66 20.49
C ASP A 342 -20.81 2.46 19.91
N ASN A 343 -19.80 2.70 19.06
CA ASN A 343 -18.98 1.67 18.41
C ASN A 343 -17.59 1.52 19.05
N GLY A 344 -17.42 2.04 20.27
CA GLY A 344 -16.26 1.80 21.12
C GLY A 344 -15.02 2.63 20.80
N PHE A 345 -15.15 3.72 20.05
CA PHE A 345 -14.08 4.72 19.85
C PHE A 345 -14.07 5.70 21.03
N ASN A 346 -12.91 6.30 21.32
CA ASN A 346 -12.71 7.19 22.49
C ASN A 346 -12.01 8.52 22.16
N ALA A 347 -11.59 8.75 20.92
CA ALA A 347 -10.99 10.01 20.49
C ALA A 347 -11.43 10.41 19.08
N ILE A 348 -11.50 11.71 18.82
CA ILE A 348 -11.68 12.28 17.49
C ILE A 348 -10.63 13.36 17.23
N PHE A 349 -10.08 13.34 16.02
CA PHE A 349 -9.11 14.31 15.53
C PHE A 349 -9.76 15.09 14.39
N VAL A 350 -10.09 16.36 14.64
CA VAL A 350 -10.97 17.15 13.75
C VAL A 350 -10.22 18.33 13.16
N ASN A 351 -10.20 18.43 11.82
CA ASN A 351 -9.65 19.60 11.15
C ASN A 351 -10.54 20.83 11.40
N MET A 352 -10.02 21.81 12.12
CA MET A 352 -10.73 23.05 12.44
C MET A 352 -10.05 24.30 11.89
N CYS A 353 -8.84 24.19 11.37
CA CYS A 353 -8.13 25.32 10.76
C CYS A 353 -7.03 24.87 9.79
N TRP A 354 -6.78 25.72 8.81
CA TRP A 354 -5.77 25.55 7.75
C TRP A 354 -4.67 26.61 7.90
N GLY A 355 -3.73 26.65 6.95
CA GLY A 355 -2.66 27.65 6.94
C GLY A 355 -3.15 29.10 7.01
N ALA A 356 -4.35 29.39 6.50
CA ALA A 356 -4.85 30.77 6.38
C ALA A 356 -6.35 30.95 6.69
N VAL A 357 -7.02 29.95 7.29
CA VAL A 357 -8.45 30.07 7.62
C VAL A 357 -8.83 29.21 8.84
N ALA A 358 -9.75 29.71 9.66
CA ALA A 358 -10.30 29.01 10.82
C ALA A 358 -11.81 28.71 10.65
N HIS A 359 -12.23 27.54 11.13
CA HIS A 359 -13.63 27.13 11.27
C HIS A 359 -14.14 27.33 12.70
N TYR A 360 -13.64 28.36 13.37
CA TYR A 360 -14.08 28.84 14.68
C TYR A 360 -13.89 30.35 14.74
N GLU A 361 -14.39 31.02 15.78
CA GLU A 361 -14.23 32.48 15.93
C GLU A 361 -12.79 32.81 16.35
N SER A 362 -11.86 32.81 15.40
CA SER A 362 -10.45 33.12 15.59
C SER A 362 -10.19 34.62 15.56
N LYS A 363 -9.26 35.10 16.39
CA LYS A 363 -8.69 36.45 16.31
C LYS A 363 -7.33 36.46 15.59
N VAL A 364 -6.76 35.29 15.33
CA VAL A 364 -5.46 35.11 14.69
C VAL A 364 -5.60 34.84 13.19
N LEU A 365 -6.47 33.90 12.82
CA LEU A 365 -6.73 33.50 11.43
C LEU A 365 -8.01 34.16 10.91
N PRO A 366 -8.08 34.45 9.59
CA PRO A 366 -9.35 34.76 8.93
C PRO A 366 -10.41 33.68 9.23
N VAL A 367 -11.61 34.12 9.59
CA VAL A 367 -12.72 33.20 9.90
C VAL A 367 -13.43 32.81 8.61
N HIS A 368 -13.69 31.51 8.43
CA HIS A 368 -14.43 31.01 7.28
C HIS A 368 -15.87 31.58 7.27
N PRO A 369 -16.41 32.04 6.12
CA PRO A 369 -17.74 32.66 6.06
C PRO A 369 -18.89 31.82 6.63
N TYR A 370 -18.78 30.49 6.53
CA TYR A 370 -19.77 29.57 7.11
C TYR A 370 -19.91 29.65 8.63
N ILE A 371 -18.95 30.23 9.35
CA ILE A 371 -19.07 30.39 10.81
C ILE A 371 -20.18 31.38 11.17
N ALA A 372 -20.47 32.37 10.31
CA ALA A 372 -21.58 33.29 10.51
C ALA A 372 -22.95 32.58 10.54
N THR A 373 -23.09 31.46 9.83
CA THR A 373 -24.36 30.72 9.72
C THR A 373 -24.37 29.38 10.46
N ARG A 374 -23.20 28.76 10.67
CA ARG A 374 -23.06 27.43 11.29
C ARG A 374 -22.49 27.48 12.71
N GLY A 375 -22.03 28.64 13.17
CA GLY A 375 -21.45 28.84 14.49
C GLY A 375 -20.03 28.27 14.64
N ASP A 376 -19.47 28.44 15.84
CA ASP A 376 -18.13 27.98 16.21
C ASP A 376 -18.07 26.44 16.27
N GLN A 377 -17.38 25.82 15.31
CA GLN A 377 -17.38 24.37 15.19
C GLN A 377 -16.59 23.65 16.29
N ILE A 378 -15.59 24.30 16.91
CA ILE A 378 -14.88 23.72 18.05
C ILE A 378 -15.85 23.60 19.23
N LYS A 379 -16.62 24.66 19.55
CA LYS A 379 -17.61 24.62 20.64
C LYS A 379 -18.64 23.51 20.43
N LEU A 380 -19.20 23.40 19.22
CA LEU A 380 -20.22 22.40 18.89
C LEU A 380 -19.69 20.96 18.96
N CYS A 381 -18.50 20.71 18.41
CA CYS A 381 -17.87 19.40 18.46
C CYS A 381 -17.51 19.02 19.91
N LEU A 382 -16.95 19.97 20.67
CA LEU A 382 -16.54 19.78 22.06
C LEU A 382 -17.73 19.43 22.96
N ALA A 383 -18.87 20.10 22.79
CA ALA A 383 -20.09 19.79 23.54
C ALA A 383 -20.57 18.34 23.30
N ALA A 384 -20.55 17.88 22.05
CA ALA A 384 -20.88 16.49 21.71
C ALA A 384 -19.84 15.51 22.29
N CYS A 385 -18.55 15.83 22.21
CA CYS A 385 -17.46 15.04 22.78
C CYS A 385 -17.63 14.85 24.30
N GLN A 386 -17.90 15.93 25.04
CA GLN A 386 -18.15 15.89 26.49
C GLN A 386 -19.36 15.04 26.85
N LYS A 387 -20.45 15.13 26.07
CA LYS A 387 -21.67 14.34 26.29
C LYS A 387 -21.42 12.83 26.19
N TYR A 388 -20.54 12.40 25.29
CA TYR A 388 -20.32 10.98 25.00
C TYR A 388 -19.03 10.39 25.58
N GLY A 389 -18.18 11.23 26.19
CA GLY A 389 -16.89 10.81 26.76
C GLY A 389 -15.83 10.53 25.69
N ILE A 390 -15.81 11.34 24.62
CA ILE A 390 -14.82 11.28 23.54
C ILE A 390 -13.84 12.43 23.71
N GLU A 391 -12.55 12.17 23.52
CA GLU A 391 -11.56 13.24 23.49
C GLU A 391 -11.57 13.99 22.17
N LEU A 392 -11.64 15.32 22.24
CA LEU A 392 -11.44 16.19 21.10
C LEU A 392 -9.98 16.61 21.01
N HIS A 393 -9.32 16.18 19.94
CA HIS A 393 -8.01 16.67 19.52
C HIS A 393 -8.19 17.58 18.30
N VAL A 394 -7.91 18.87 18.47
CA VAL A 394 -8.13 19.86 17.40
C VAL A 394 -6.95 19.81 16.44
N TRP A 395 -7.23 19.40 15.22
CA TRP A 395 -6.27 19.29 14.14
C TRP A 395 -6.18 20.62 13.36
N LYS A 396 -4.94 21.10 13.18
CA LYS A 396 -4.58 22.16 12.25
C LYS A 396 -3.84 21.59 11.04
N VAL A 397 -4.29 21.92 9.83
CA VAL A 397 -3.44 21.77 8.63
C VAL A 397 -2.44 22.93 8.62
N ASN A 398 -1.17 22.63 8.89
CA ASN A 398 -0.09 23.59 8.96
C ASN A 398 0.44 23.93 7.56
N TRP A 399 0.73 25.22 7.33
CA TRP A 399 1.27 25.83 6.12
C TRP A 399 0.36 25.74 4.89
N ASN A 400 -0.23 24.58 4.61
CA ASN A 400 -1.09 24.37 3.46
C ASN A 400 -2.41 25.12 3.64
N MET A 401 -2.72 26.02 2.70
CA MET A 401 -3.99 26.75 2.69
C MET A 401 -5.14 25.87 2.17
N GLY A 402 -4.83 24.88 1.33
CA GLY A 402 -5.77 23.87 0.82
C GLY A 402 -7.02 24.44 0.14
N HIS A 403 -7.97 23.59 -0.23
CA HIS A 403 -9.18 24.02 -0.94
C HIS A 403 -10.23 24.71 -0.04
N TYR A 404 -10.08 24.62 1.29
CA TYR A 404 -11.00 25.27 2.24
C TYR A 404 -10.68 26.75 2.50
N ALA A 405 -9.46 27.21 2.19
CA ALA A 405 -9.18 28.63 2.19
C ALA A 405 -9.88 29.30 0.99
N PRO A 406 -10.70 30.35 1.20
CA PRO A 406 -11.29 31.13 0.11
C PRO A 406 -10.24 31.64 -0.89
N PRO A 407 -10.50 31.63 -2.21
CA PRO A 407 -9.53 32.06 -3.22
C PRO A 407 -8.91 33.43 -2.94
N GLY A 408 -9.73 34.43 -2.58
CA GLY A 408 -9.25 35.77 -2.28
C GLY A 408 -8.30 35.86 -1.07
N ILE A 409 -8.31 34.90 -0.13
CA ILE A 409 -7.31 34.83 0.94
C ILE A 409 -5.99 34.26 0.39
N LYS A 410 -6.05 33.23 -0.46
CA LYS A 410 -4.87 32.66 -1.09
C LYS A 410 -4.15 33.67 -1.98
N ASP A 411 -4.90 34.41 -2.80
CA ASP A 411 -4.35 35.41 -3.71
C ASP A 411 -3.60 36.51 -2.94
N LYS A 412 -4.15 36.94 -1.79
CA LYS A 412 -3.47 37.88 -0.89
C LYS A 412 -2.16 37.33 -0.33
N MET A 413 -2.13 36.06 0.09
CA MET A 413 -0.90 35.44 0.60
C MET A 413 0.18 35.32 -0.49
N VAL A 414 -0.21 34.99 -1.72
CA VAL A 414 0.70 34.93 -2.88
C VAL A 414 1.21 36.33 -3.22
N ALA A 415 0.33 37.32 -3.33
CA ALA A 415 0.70 38.70 -3.65
C ALA A 415 1.63 39.33 -2.59
N ALA A 416 1.48 38.93 -1.32
CA ALA A 416 2.36 39.34 -0.23
C ALA A 416 3.69 38.58 -0.17
N GLY A 417 3.97 37.66 -1.11
CA GLY A 417 5.19 36.85 -1.11
C GLY A 417 5.28 35.86 0.06
N ARG A 418 4.14 35.51 0.67
CA ARG A 418 4.08 34.65 1.87
C ARG A 418 4.03 33.16 1.58
N THR A 419 3.97 32.74 0.32
CA THR A 419 3.89 31.34 -0.10
C THR A 419 5.24 30.79 -0.55
N GLN A 420 5.46 29.48 -0.35
CA GLN A 420 6.59 28.79 -0.93
C GLN A 420 6.49 28.81 -2.46
N VAL A 421 7.64 28.81 -3.13
CA VAL A 421 7.74 28.75 -4.59
C VAL A 421 8.36 27.41 -5.01
N GLU A 422 7.75 26.76 -5.99
CA GLU A 422 8.28 25.53 -6.58
C GLU A 422 9.55 25.82 -7.38
N LEU A 423 10.40 24.82 -7.58
CA LEU A 423 11.62 24.92 -8.40
C LEU A 423 11.37 25.50 -9.82
N GLY A 424 10.16 25.37 -10.36
CA GLY A 424 9.76 25.94 -11.65
C GLY A 424 9.30 27.40 -11.60
N GLY A 425 9.41 28.08 -10.45
CA GLY A 425 9.01 29.48 -10.25
C GLY A 425 7.53 29.68 -9.92
N LYS A 426 6.71 28.63 -9.89
CA LYS A 426 5.29 28.72 -9.58
C LYS A 426 5.05 28.81 -8.06
N PRO A 427 4.22 29.74 -7.56
CA PRO A 427 3.76 29.72 -6.17
C PRO A 427 3.00 28.43 -5.85
N SER A 428 3.26 27.89 -4.66
CA SER A 428 2.54 26.74 -4.11
C SER A 428 1.36 27.19 -3.23
N GLU A 429 0.52 26.24 -2.81
CA GLU A 429 -0.54 26.51 -1.83
C GLU A 429 -0.04 26.54 -0.37
N PHE A 430 1.26 26.42 -0.13
CA PHE A 430 1.85 26.35 1.20
C PHE A 430 2.48 27.69 1.58
N LEU A 431 2.23 28.14 2.80
CA LEU A 431 2.94 29.24 3.41
C LEU A 431 4.44 28.90 3.60
N ALA A 432 5.29 29.91 3.42
CA ALA A 432 6.74 29.82 3.54
C ALA A 432 7.18 29.76 5.02
N PRO A 433 7.76 28.63 5.51
CA PRO A 433 8.05 28.44 6.94
C PRO A 433 9.19 29.30 7.50
N HIS A 434 10.07 29.83 6.64
CA HIS A 434 11.19 30.68 7.05
C HIS A 434 10.79 32.12 7.35
N LEU A 435 9.60 32.56 6.91
CA LEU A 435 9.09 33.89 7.21
C LEU A 435 8.54 33.94 8.64
N ASP A 436 8.98 34.92 9.43
CA ASP A 436 8.56 35.03 10.83
C ASP A 436 7.07 35.32 10.97
N GLU A 437 6.48 36.15 10.11
CA GLU A 437 5.04 36.41 10.10
C GLU A 437 4.18 35.15 9.87
N ASN A 438 4.67 34.19 9.07
CA ASN A 438 3.97 32.92 8.87
C ASN A 438 4.16 31.99 10.07
N PHE A 439 5.36 31.97 10.65
CA PHE A 439 5.65 31.20 11.85
C PHE A 439 4.82 31.66 13.05
N GLU A 440 4.71 32.97 13.27
CA GLU A 440 3.88 33.55 14.32
C GLU A 440 2.40 33.24 14.10
N LEU A 441 1.91 33.39 12.86
CA LEU A 441 0.53 33.04 12.50
C LEU A 441 0.21 31.58 12.83
N GLU A 442 1.08 30.65 12.44
CA GLU A 442 0.91 29.21 12.70
C GLU A 442 0.96 28.89 14.21
N ARG A 443 1.95 29.44 14.91
CA ARG A 443 2.14 29.25 16.37
C ARG A 443 0.93 29.78 17.12
N ASP A 444 0.56 31.02 16.88
CA ASP A 444 -0.44 31.72 17.67
C ASP A 444 -1.84 31.18 17.39
N ALA A 445 -2.13 30.69 16.17
CA ALA A 445 -3.39 30.02 15.87
C ALA A 445 -3.55 28.71 16.66
N MET A 446 -2.47 27.94 16.84
CA MET A 446 -2.53 26.72 17.66
C MET A 446 -2.63 27.05 19.16
N LEU A 447 -1.87 28.04 19.64
CA LEU A 447 -1.94 28.47 21.04
C LEU A 447 -3.26 29.17 21.39
N GLU A 448 -3.93 29.82 20.42
CA GLU A 448 -5.27 30.39 20.59
C GLU A 448 -6.28 29.30 20.95
N ILE A 449 -6.23 28.15 20.29
CA ILE A 449 -7.10 27.00 20.60
C ILE A 449 -6.89 26.55 22.05
N VAL A 450 -5.63 26.46 22.50
CA VAL A 450 -5.30 26.04 23.87
C VAL A 450 -5.89 27.01 24.91
N ARG A 451 -5.80 28.32 24.66
CA ARG A 451 -6.31 29.38 25.56
C ARG A 451 -7.84 29.45 25.56
N LYS A 452 -8.47 29.33 24.39
CA LYS A 452 -9.90 29.59 24.22
C LYS A 452 -10.79 28.41 24.60
N TYR A 453 -10.27 27.17 24.52
CA TYR A 453 -11.06 25.95 24.76
C TYR A 453 -10.43 25.05 25.83
N PRO A 454 -10.66 25.32 27.13
CA PRO A 454 -9.99 24.62 28.23
C PRO A 454 -10.35 23.13 28.36
N ALA A 455 -11.43 22.66 27.73
CA ALA A 455 -11.81 21.25 27.72
C ALA A 455 -11.38 20.47 26.46
N VAL A 456 -10.68 21.11 25.50
CA VAL A 456 -10.01 20.40 24.41
C VAL A 456 -8.88 19.56 25.00
N ALA A 457 -8.83 18.27 24.63
CA ALA A 457 -7.86 17.30 25.15
C ALA A 457 -6.47 17.47 24.52
N GLY A 458 -6.40 17.96 23.29
CA GLY A 458 -5.12 18.19 22.62
C GLY A 458 -5.20 19.03 21.36
N ILE A 459 -4.03 19.48 20.92
CA ILE A 459 -3.79 20.07 19.60
C ILE A 459 -2.98 19.07 18.75
N HIS A 460 -3.30 19.01 17.47
CA HIS A 460 -2.76 18.03 16.54
C HIS A 460 -2.20 18.71 15.29
N PHE A 461 -0.90 18.56 15.05
CA PHE A 461 -0.28 19.01 13.81
C PHE A 461 -0.62 18.07 12.66
N ASP A 462 -0.88 18.64 11.49
CA ASP A 462 -0.90 17.91 10.23
C ASP A 462 -0.28 18.77 9.14
N TYR A 463 0.23 18.16 8.08
CA TYR A 463 1.01 18.87 7.05
C TYR A 463 2.17 19.72 7.61
N ILE A 464 2.65 19.43 8.83
CA ILE A 464 3.82 20.07 9.45
C ILE A 464 5.12 19.65 8.74
N ARG A 465 5.31 20.19 7.53
CA ARG A 465 6.30 19.80 6.53
C ARG A 465 6.29 20.75 5.32
N TYR A 466 7.27 20.57 4.44
CA TYR A 466 7.21 21.08 3.07
C TYR A 466 6.39 20.15 2.17
N PRO A 467 5.83 20.63 1.04
CA PRO A 467 5.02 19.80 0.14
C PRO A 467 5.85 18.70 -0.53
N ASN A 468 7.11 18.96 -0.87
CA ASN A 468 8.06 18.01 -1.45
C ASN A 468 9.49 18.59 -1.45
N SER A 469 10.44 17.87 -2.05
CA SER A 469 11.84 18.29 -2.15
C SER A 469 12.10 19.43 -3.14
N ARG A 470 11.10 19.79 -3.96
CA ARG A 470 11.13 20.86 -4.98
C ARG A 470 10.51 22.18 -4.49
N CYS A 471 10.31 22.33 -3.19
CA CYS A 471 9.93 23.57 -2.51
C CYS A 471 10.79 23.73 -1.25
N ASP A 472 11.02 24.90 -0.70
CA ASP A 472 10.75 26.23 -1.25
C ASP A 472 11.95 26.70 -2.07
N PHE A 473 11.77 27.42 -3.16
CA PHE A 473 12.84 28.02 -3.97
C PHE A 473 12.59 29.50 -4.31
N SER A 474 11.81 30.19 -3.48
CA SER A 474 11.60 31.64 -3.56
C SER A 474 12.89 32.42 -3.30
N ASP A 475 12.94 33.67 -3.77
CA ASP A 475 14.07 34.57 -3.50
C ASP A 475 14.22 34.85 -1.99
N SER A 476 13.11 34.96 -1.25
CA SER A 476 13.17 35.14 0.21
C SER A 476 13.75 33.90 0.92
N ALA A 477 13.50 32.69 0.40
CA ALA A 477 14.12 31.47 0.91
C ALA A 477 15.63 31.43 0.63
N ARG A 478 16.05 31.88 -0.57
CA ARG A 478 17.49 32.03 -0.90
C ARG A 478 18.17 32.95 0.10
N ASP A 479 17.61 34.13 0.35
CA ASP A 479 18.21 35.14 1.21
C ASP A 479 18.26 34.69 2.68
N ALA A 480 17.18 34.08 3.17
CA ALA A 480 17.13 33.51 4.52
C ALA A 480 18.12 32.34 4.70
N PHE A 481 18.26 31.48 3.68
CA PHE A 481 19.23 30.39 3.70
C PHE A 481 20.67 30.92 3.62
N ALA A 482 20.95 31.91 2.78
CA ALA A 482 22.27 32.54 2.70
C ALA A 482 22.70 33.14 4.05
N LYS A 483 21.77 33.81 4.74
CA LYS A 483 21.98 34.32 6.10
C LYS A 483 22.27 33.20 7.11
N TRP A 484 21.50 32.12 7.09
CA TRP A 484 21.74 30.97 7.97
C TRP A 484 23.08 30.28 7.67
N LEU A 485 23.44 30.18 6.39
CA LEU A 485 24.67 29.56 5.92
C LEU A 485 25.92 30.42 6.20
N GLY A 486 25.74 31.73 6.39
CA GLY A 486 26.82 32.70 6.57
C GLY A 486 27.60 33.03 5.28
N GLN A 487 27.04 32.72 4.10
CA GLN A 487 27.67 33.02 2.81
C GLN A 487 26.62 33.18 1.71
N GLU A 488 27.00 33.84 0.62
CA GLU A 488 26.17 33.96 -0.58
C GLU A 488 25.89 32.60 -1.25
N VAL A 489 24.66 32.41 -1.75
CA VAL A 489 24.23 31.20 -2.46
C VAL A 489 24.31 31.43 -3.96
N LYS A 490 25.42 31.03 -4.57
CA LYS A 490 25.61 31.06 -6.04
C LYS A 490 24.80 29.96 -6.73
N ASP A 491 24.48 30.17 -8.01
CA ASP A 491 23.74 29.24 -8.87
C ASP A 491 22.39 28.78 -8.31
N TRP A 492 21.66 29.69 -7.65
CA TRP A 492 20.30 29.43 -7.18
C TRP A 492 19.33 29.20 -8.35
N PRO A 493 18.35 28.28 -8.25
CA PRO A 493 18.14 27.29 -7.18
C PRO A 493 18.93 25.98 -7.37
N LYS A 494 19.71 25.85 -8.46
CA LYS A 494 20.38 24.60 -8.87
C LYS A 494 21.34 24.07 -7.80
N SER A 495 22.08 24.96 -7.14
CA SER A 495 23.02 24.58 -6.08
C SER A 495 22.34 23.92 -4.87
N CYS A 496 21.06 24.21 -4.62
CA CYS A 496 20.26 23.69 -3.51
C CYS A 496 19.24 22.61 -3.91
N ALA A 497 18.98 22.46 -5.22
CA ALA A 497 18.11 21.43 -5.77
C ALA A 497 18.76 20.02 -5.71
N SER A 498 18.02 18.99 -6.09
CA SER A 498 18.53 17.62 -6.12
C SER A 498 19.80 17.53 -6.99
N GLY A 499 20.88 16.97 -6.43
CA GLY A 499 22.20 16.89 -7.09
C GLY A 499 23.08 18.14 -6.92
N GLY A 500 22.56 19.22 -6.35
CA GLY A 500 23.32 20.44 -6.07
C GLY A 500 24.26 20.33 -4.87
N ALA A 501 25.38 21.05 -4.90
CA ALA A 501 26.43 21.01 -3.88
C ALA A 501 25.97 21.45 -2.47
N LEU A 502 24.94 22.29 -2.37
CA LEU A 502 24.38 22.79 -1.11
C LEU A 502 23.11 22.05 -0.67
N ARG A 503 22.65 21.03 -1.42
CA ARG A 503 21.37 20.33 -1.14
C ARG A 503 21.26 19.82 0.29
N ALA A 504 22.32 19.22 0.83
CA ALA A 504 22.32 18.67 2.18
C ALA A 504 22.11 19.75 3.26
N LYS A 505 22.90 20.84 3.18
CA LYS A 505 22.77 22.00 4.08
C LYS A 505 21.43 22.72 3.93
N TYR A 506 20.95 22.85 2.69
CA TYR A 506 19.64 23.44 2.43
C TYR A 506 18.52 22.61 3.08
N ASN A 507 18.65 21.28 3.03
CA ASN A 507 17.68 20.41 3.64
C ASN A 507 17.71 20.45 5.18
N GLU A 508 18.90 20.56 5.76
CA GLU A 508 19.07 20.79 7.20
C GLU A 508 18.37 22.07 7.67
N TRP A 509 18.59 23.18 6.96
CA TRP A 509 17.89 24.45 7.22
C TRP A 509 16.37 24.30 7.12
N ARG A 510 15.86 23.64 6.07
CA ARG A 510 14.42 23.36 5.92
C ARG A 510 13.86 22.56 7.10
N ARG A 511 14.56 21.52 7.56
CA ARG A 511 14.16 20.75 8.76
C ARG A 511 14.13 21.62 10.00
N GLY A 512 15.09 22.52 10.14
CA GLY A 512 15.13 23.53 11.21
C GLY A 512 13.88 24.41 11.23
N ASN A 513 13.43 24.89 10.07
CA ASN A 513 12.23 25.73 9.96
C ASN A 513 10.93 25.03 10.41
N ILE A 514 10.78 23.74 10.09
CA ILE A 514 9.62 22.96 10.56
C ILE A 514 9.74 22.67 12.05
N SER A 515 10.92 22.21 12.47
CA SER A 515 11.20 21.82 13.86
C SER A 515 11.04 22.99 14.85
N ARG A 516 11.37 24.22 14.45
CA ARG A 516 11.17 25.40 15.32
C ARG A 516 9.71 25.63 15.66
N LEU A 517 8.78 25.35 14.73
CA LEU A 517 7.34 25.52 14.98
C LEU A 517 6.83 24.45 15.94
N VAL A 518 7.22 23.19 15.72
CA VAL A 518 6.87 22.07 16.60
C VAL A 518 7.31 22.36 18.04
N LYS A 519 8.58 22.77 18.22
CA LYS A 519 9.13 23.18 19.53
C LYS A 519 8.32 24.32 20.16
N ALA A 520 8.12 25.42 19.42
CA ALA A 520 7.50 26.63 19.97
C ALA A 520 6.04 26.42 20.39
N VAL A 521 5.28 25.65 19.61
CA VAL A 521 3.90 25.32 19.96
C VAL A 521 3.85 24.31 21.10
N SER A 522 4.74 23.32 21.13
CA SER A 522 4.82 22.35 22.23
C SER A 522 5.07 23.05 23.57
N GLU A 523 6.20 23.77 23.68
CA GLU A 523 6.57 24.52 24.90
C GLU A 523 5.53 25.58 25.28
N GLY A 524 4.98 26.29 24.28
CA GLY A 524 3.94 27.28 24.50
C GLY A 524 2.63 26.67 25.00
N ALA A 525 2.21 25.52 24.46
CA ALA A 525 0.98 24.85 24.85
C ALA A 525 1.08 24.33 26.28
N HIS A 526 2.15 23.62 26.63
CA HIS A 526 2.36 23.12 27.99
C HIS A 526 2.59 24.25 29.01
N GLY A 527 3.16 25.39 28.58
CA GLY A 527 3.25 26.59 29.40
C GLY A 527 1.89 27.22 29.74
N ILE A 528 0.89 27.08 28.85
CA ILE A 528 -0.48 27.58 29.06
C ILE A 528 -1.32 26.56 29.83
N ARG A 529 -1.27 25.29 29.44
CA ARG A 529 -1.99 24.17 30.05
C ARG A 529 -1.06 22.94 30.11
N PRO A 530 -0.43 22.65 31.27
CA PRO A 530 0.52 21.54 31.39
C PRO A 530 -0.04 20.14 31.08
N ASP A 531 -1.36 19.98 31.10
CA ASP A 531 -2.08 18.74 30.83
C ASP A 531 -2.53 18.58 29.37
N ILE A 532 -2.44 19.64 28.54
CA ILE A 532 -2.78 19.58 27.12
C ILE A 532 -1.89 18.59 26.38
N LYS A 533 -2.47 17.86 25.42
CA LYS A 533 -1.69 16.98 24.56
C LYS A 533 -1.30 17.65 23.26
N VAL A 534 -0.06 17.42 22.84
CA VAL A 534 0.51 17.87 21.58
C VAL A 534 0.89 16.63 20.78
N SER A 535 0.30 16.49 19.60
CA SER A 535 0.52 15.32 18.73
C SER A 535 0.68 15.72 17.28
N ALA A 536 1.16 14.81 16.44
CA ALA A 536 1.35 15.08 15.02
C ALA A 536 0.95 13.89 14.13
N ALA A 537 0.20 14.18 13.07
CA ALA A 537 0.07 13.34 11.90
C ALA A 537 1.37 13.41 11.08
N VAL A 538 2.06 12.28 10.97
CA VAL A 538 3.36 12.18 10.29
C VAL A 538 3.34 11.14 9.18
N PHE A 539 4.24 11.28 8.21
CA PHE A 539 4.43 10.24 7.19
C PHE A 539 5.05 8.99 7.79
N GLY A 540 4.72 7.82 7.24
CA GLY A 540 5.17 6.55 7.80
C GLY A 540 6.66 6.23 7.59
N ALA A 541 7.27 6.74 6.51
CA ALA A 541 8.63 6.39 6.10
C ALA A 541 9.70 7.30 6.76
N TRP A 542 9.83 7.22 8.10
CA TRP A 542 10.68 8.12 8.91
C TRP A 542 12.16 8.15 8.51
N ASP A 543 12.66 7.13 7.82
CA ASP A 543 14.02 7.07 7.26
C ASP A 543 14.25 8.04 6.08
N SER A 544 13.18 8.49 5.43
CA SER A 544 13.23 9.30 4.21
C SER A 544 12.53 10.66 4.31
N THR A 545 11.65 10.84 5.29
CA THR A 545 10.90 12.09 5.49
C THR A 545 11.78 13.30 5.84
N PRO A 546 12.90 13.16 6.58
CA PRO A 546 13.80 14.29 6.83
C PRO A 546 14.33 14.89 5.53
N ASP A 547 14.62 14.05 4.51
CA ASP A 547 15.22 14.49 3.25
C ASP A 547 14.22 14.83 2.16
N SER A 548 13.04 14.21 2.16
CA SER A 548 12.03 14.41 1.12
C SER A 548 11.10 15.58 1.40
N ILE A 549 10.67 15.75 2.66
CA ILE A 549 9.64 16.72 3.07
C ILE A 549 10.02 17.54 4.32
N ALA A 550 11.25 17.38 4.81
CA ALA A 550 11.78 18.05 5.99
C ALA A 550 10.97 17.80 7.29
N GLN A 551 10.36 16.62 7.40
CA GLN A 551 9.66 16.17 8.61
C GLN A 551 10.56 15.22 9.40
N ASP A 552 11.03 15.67 10.56
CA ASP A 552 12.05 15.02 11.40
C ASP A 552 11.44 14.45 12.69
N THR A 553 10.49 13.52 12.50
CA THR A 553 9.67 12.95 13.57
C THR A 553 10.51 12.38 14.70
N VAL A 554 11.56 11.62 14.39
CA VAL A 554 12.40 10.95 15.41
C VAL A 554 13.02 11.98 16.35
N SER A 555 13.59 13.06 15.79
CA SER A 555 14.17 14.12 16.62
C SER A 555 13.13 14.83 17.50
N TRP A 556 11.88 14.97 17.03
CA TRP A 556 10.81 15.57 17.83
C TRP A 556 10.41 14.68 19.01
N LEU A 557 10.40 13.37 18.82
CA LEU A 557 10.12 12.40 19.88
C LEU A 557 11.23 12.35 20.93
N GLU A 558 12.49 12.29 20.49
CA GLU A 558 13.66 12.30 21.39
C GLU A 558 13.74 13.57 22.25
N LYS A 559 13.32 14.71 21.70
CA LYS A 559 13.29 15.99 22.41
C LYS A 559 12.03 16.21 23.26
N GLY A 560 11.09 15.26 23.25
CA GLY A 560 9.85 15.34 24.01
C GLY A 560 8.89 16.44 23.55
N TRP A 561 8.95 16.84 22.27
CA TRP A 561 8.06 17.89 21.75
C TRP A 561 6.66 17.37 21.38
N LEU A 562 6.48 16.05 21.33
CA LEU A 562 5.20 15.40 21.09
C LEU A 562 4.88 14.48 22.28
N ASP A 563 3.67 14.59 22.81
CA ASP A 563 3.15 13.69 23.86
C ASP A 563 2.82 12.30 23.28
N PHE A 564 2.47 12.23 21.99
CA PHE A 564 2.31 11.00 21.22
C PHE A 564 2.40 11.28 19.71
N VAL A 565 2.63 10.22 18.93
CA VAL A 565 2.80 10.31 17.47
C VAL A 565 1.79 9.47 16.70
N CYS A 566 1.35 10.00 15.56
CA CYS A 566 0.33 9.38 14.73
C CYS A 566 0.80 9.21 13.28
N PRO A 567 1.56 8.15 12.93
CA PRO A 567 1.96 7.92 11.55
C PRO A 567 0.76 7.55 10.67
N MET A 568 0.61 8.21 9.52
CA MET A 568 -0.45 8.01 8.54
C MET A 568 -0.15 6.81 7.63
N ASP A 569 -0.09 5.61 8.20
CA ASP A 569 0.28 4.37 7.52
C ASP A 569 -0.88 3.77 6.71
N TYR A 570 -1.45 4.58 5.81
CA TYR A 570 -2.60 4.22 4.97
C TYR A 570 -2.22 3.20 3.89
N MET A 571 -2.06 1.93 4.27
CA MET A 571 -1.63 0.85 3.39
C MET A 571 -2.78 -0.09 3.02
N ASP A 572 -2.86 -0.51 1.76
CA ASP A 572 -3.82 -1.57 1.34
C ASP A 572 -3.39 -2.95 1.87
N SER A 573 -2.08 -3.14 2.02
CA SER A 573 -1.46 -4.42 2.34
C SER A 573 -0.97 -4.50 3.79
N ASN A 574 -1.26 -5.62 4.47
CA ASN A 574 -0.76 -5.91 5.81
C ASN A 574 0.77 -6.02 5.83
N ALA A 575 1.38 -6.52 4.75
CA ALA A 575 2.84 -6.54 4.61
C ALA A 575 3.42 -5.12 4.56
N GLY A 576 2.76 -4.19 3.85
CA GLY A 576 3.14 -2.79 3.79
C GLY A 576 3.03 -2.11 5.14
N LEU A 577 1.91 -2.31 5.84
CA LEU A 577 1.71 -1.78 7.20
C LEU A 577 2.74 -2.36 8.18
N ALA A 578 2.94 -3.69 8.17
CA ALA A 578 3.90 -4.35 9.05
C ALA A 578 5.31 -3.80 8.90
N ARG A 579 5.74 -3.52 7.66
CA ARG A 579 7.04 -2.92 7.36
C ARG A 579 7.19 -1.54 8.01
N LEU A 580 6.17 -0.68 7.93
CA LEU A 580 6.23 0.67 8.48
C LEU A 580 6.25 0.64 10.01
N VAL A 581 5.31 -0.09 10.64
CA VAL A 581 5.23 -0.15 12.10
C VAL A 581 6.47 -0.81 12.71
N SER A 582 7.01 -1.87 12.10
CA SER A 582 8.24 -2.52 12.59
C SER A 582 9.48 -1.63 12.50
N MET A 583 9.46 -0.59 11.68
CA MET A 583 10.52 0.42 11.62
C MET A 583 10.28 1.54 12.64
N GLN A 584 9.03 1.95 12.84
CA GLN A 584 8.68 3.08 13.71
C GLN A 584 8.72 2.74 15.20
N GLU A 585 8.26 1.55 15.60
CA GLU A 585 8.16 1.18 17.01
C GLU A 585 9.52 1.21 17.73
N PRO A 586 10.62 0.68 17.16
CA PRO A 586 11.93 0.77 17.79
C PRO A 586 12.48 2.19 17.89
N LEU A 587 12.08 3.08 16.96
CA LEU A 587 12.47 4.50 16.90
C LEU A 587 11.59 5.39 17.79
N THR A 588 10.51 4.85 18.35
CA THR A 588 9.66 5.58 19.30
C THR A 588 10.22 5.37 20.71
N PRO A 589 10.55 6.45 21.45
CA PRO A 589 11.01 6.34 22.83
C PRO A 589 10.01 5.55 23.68
N ALA A 590 10.52 4.69 24.56
CA ALA A 590 9.65 3.94 25.47
C ALA A 590 8.83 4.92 26.34
N GLY A 591 7.56 4.61 26.58
CA GLY A 591 6.64 5.51 27.28
C GLY A 591 5.98 6.59 26.42
N VAL A 592 6.44 6.84 25.17
CA VAL A 592 5.74 7.70 24.21
C VAL A 592 4.78 6.85 23.37
N PRO A 593 3.46 7.10 23.38
CA PRO A 593 2.50 6.28 22.64
C PRO A 593 2.62 6.40 21.13
N LEU A 594 2.55 5.25 20.45
CA LEU A 594 2.47 5.13 18.99
C LEU A 594 1.02 4.79 18.57
N TYR A 595 0.32 5.74 17.94
CA TYR A 595 -1.06 5.55 17.45
C TYR A 595 -1.10 5.48 15.93
N VAL A 596 -1.05 4.26 15.40
CA VAL A 596 -0.90 4.05 13.95
C VAL A 596 -2.18 4.38 13.19
N GLY A 597 -2.04 5.19 12.14
CA GLY A 597 -3.10 5.60 11.25
C GLY A 597 -3.47 4.52 10.23
N ILE A 598 -4.75 4.13 10.19
CA ILE A 598 -5.29 3.09 9.32
C ILE A 598 -6.19 3.73 8.26
N GLY A 599 -5.85 3.51 6.98
CA GLY A 599 -6.57 4.05 5.83
C GLY A 599 -7.82 3.25 5.48
N SER A 600 -8.78 3.14 6.39
CA SER A 600 -9.94 2.24 6.25
C SER A 600 -10.77 2.45 4.97
N TRP A 601 -10.76 3.66 4.39
CA TRP A 601 -11.43 3.95 3.11
C TRP A 601 -10.81 3.24 1.91
N ARG A 602 -9.57 2.75 2.04
CA ARG A 602 -8.86 2.01 0.99
C ARG A 602 -9.14 0.50 1.01
N HIS A 603 -9.73 0.00 2.08
CA HIS A 603 -9.91 -1.43 2.28
C HIS A 603 -11.18 -1.94 1.60
N GLY A 604 -11.06 -3.06 0.88
CA GLY A 604 -12.22 -3.68 0.22
C GLY A 604 -13.22 -4.32 1.18
N THR A 605 -12.86 -4.58 2.44
CA THR A 605 -13.73 -5.17 3.47
C THR A 605 -13.42 -4.62 4.86
N THR A 606 -14.40 -4.61 5.77
CA THR A 606 -14.14 -4.24 7.18
C THR A 606 -13.22 -5.24 7.88
N ALA A 607 -13.29 -6.53 7.52
CA ALA A 607 -12.37 -7.55 8.05
C ALA A 607 -10.91 -7.15 7.82
N ARG A 608 -10.57 -6.57 6.66
CA ARG A 608 -9.22 -6.06 6.38
C ARG A 608 -8.79 -4.95 7.35
N THR A 609 -9.69 -4.02 7.67
CA THR A 609 -9.44 -2.99 8.69
C THR A 609 -9.19 -3.61 10.06
N ALA A 610 -9.99 -4.61 10.45
CA ALA A 610 -9.81 -5.33 11.71
C ALA A 610 -8.47 -6.09 11.77
N GLU A 611 -8.04 -6.71 10.68
CA GLU A 611 -6.71 -7.34 10.59
C GLU A 611 -5.58 -6.33 10.83
N GLN A 612 -5.68 -5.13 10.26
CA GLN A 612 -4.67 -4.09 10.46
C GLN A 612 -4.66 -3.57 11.90
N ILE A 613 -5.83 -3.45 12.54
CA ILE A 613 -5.92 -3.12 13.97
C ILE A 613 -5.19 -4.16 14.82
N ASP A 614 -5.45 -5.46 14.60
CA ASP A 614 -4.75 -6.53 15.31
C ASP A 614 -3.24 -6.56 15.00
N LEU A 615 -2.85 -6.27 13.75
CA LEU A 615 -1.46 -6.19 13.36
C LEU A 615 -0.72 -5.02 14.06
N VAL A 616 -1.36 -3.86 14.18
CA VAL A 616 -0.81 -2.71 14.92
C VAL A 616 -0.59 -3.07 16.39
N ARG A 617 -1.57 -3.72 17.02
CA ARG A 617 -1.45 -4.20 18.41
C ARG A 617 -0.29 -5.19 18.56
N ARG A 618 -0.18 -6.14 17.64
CA ARG A 618 0.88 -7.15 17.60
C ARG A 618 2.27 -6.53 17.52
N LEU A 619 2.43 -5.50 16.69
CA LEU A 619 3.71 -4.85 16.43
C LEU A 619 4.04 -3.74 17.44
N GLY A 620 3.31 -3.64 18.55
CA GLY A 620 3.63 -2.75 19.66
C GLY A 620 2.87 -1.43 19.70
N GLY A 621 1.95 -1.18 18.75
CA GLY A 621 1.12 0.03 18.76
C GLY A 621 0.22 0.16 20.00
N ASP A 622 0.15 1.37 20.55
CA ASP A 622 -0.62 1.69 21.77
C ASP A 622 -2.08 2.04 21.48
N GLY A 623 -2.45 2.03 20.21
CA GLY A 623 -3.78 2.37 19.70
C GLY A 623 -3.72 2.57 18.19
N PHE A 624 -4.84 3.00 17.62
CA PHE A 624 -4.97 3.23 16.18
C PHE A 624 -5.89 4.41 15.91
N ILE A 625 -5.76 5.00 14.73
CA ILE A 625 -6.65 6.07 14.25
C ILE A 625 -7.15 5.73 12.86
N CYS A 626 -8.47 5.60 12.67
CA CYS A 626 -9.04 5.34 11.35
C CYS A 626 -9.23 6.64 10.56
N PHE A 627 -8.77 6.67 9.31
CA PHE A 627 -9.13 7.70 8.34
C PHE A 627 -10.05 7.11 7.26
N ALA A 628 -11.13 7.76 6.84
CA ALA A 628 -11.72 9.00 7.38
C ALA A 628 -13.09 8.73 7.99
N HIS A 629 -13.47 9.46 9.04
CA HIS A 629 -14.82 9.42 9.62
C HIS A 629 -15.85 10.08 8.70
N ASN A 630 -16.24 9.37 7.65
CA ASN A 630 -17.22 9.77 6.65
C ASN A 630 -18.49 8.90 6.76
N THR A 631 -19.48 9.15 5.90
CA THR A 631 -20.76 8.44 5.91
C THR A 631 -20.60 6.92 5.78
N THR A 632 -19.68 6.45 4.92
CA THR A 632 -19.42 5.02 4.73
C THR A 632 -18.79 4.40 5.98
N PHE A 633 -17.78 5.06 6.54
CA PHE A 633 -17.14 4.59 7.77
C PHE A 633 -18.15 4.53 8.92
N ALA A 634 -18.93 5.60 9.11
CA ALA A 634 -19.92 5.71 10.17
C ALA A 634 -21.04 4.65 10.08
N ARG A 635 -21.55 4.39 8.87
CA ARG A 635 -22.72 3.50 8.67
C ARG A 635 -22.37 2.04 8.41
N ARG A 636 -21.19 1.74 7.88
CA ARG A 636 -20.82 0.37 7.46
C ARG A 636 -19.63 -0.18 8.26
N VAL A 637 -18.57 0.60 8.42
CA VAL A 637 -17.31 0.11 9.02
C VAL A 637 -17.40 0.07 10.55
N LEU A 638 -17.89 1.13 11.19
CA LEU A 638 -17.98 1.21 12.66
C LEU A 638 -18.79 0.05 13.28
N PRO A 639 -20.02 -0.25 12.82
CA PRO A 639 -20.81 -1.36 13.38
C PRO A 639 -20.10 -2.71 13.26
N ASP A 640 -19.41 -2.95 12.15
CA ASP A 640 -18.67 -4.19 11.91
C ASP A 640 -17.44 -4.32 12.81
N LEU A 641 -16.69 -3.23 13.03
CA LEU A 641 -15.57 -3.24 13.98
C LEU A 641 -16.03 -3.48 15.42
N ALA A 642 -17.21 -2.96 15.79
CA ALA A 642 -17.80 -3.11 17.10
C ALA A 642 -18.23 -4.55 17.43
N LYS A 643 -18.37 -5.43 16.42
CA LYS A 643 -18.55 -6.89 16.62
C LYS A 643 -17.35 -7.52 17.35
N GLY A 644 -16.14 -6.99 17.16
CA GLY A 644 -14.90 -7.59 17.62
C GLY A 644 -13.87 -6.59 18.15
N VAL A 645 -12.99 -6.14 17.26
CA VAL A 645 -11.79 -5.36 17.62
C VAL A 645 -12.09 -4.07 18.39
N THR A 646 -13.27 -3.46 18.22
CA THR A 646 -13.69 -2.27 19.01
C THR A 646 -14.88 -2.55 19.92
N ARG A 647 -15.19 -3.82 20.21
CA ARG A 647 -16.33 -4.20 21.06
C ARG A 647 -16.20 -3.56 22.45
N GLY A 648 -17.25 -2.88 22.88
CA GLY A 648 -17.34 -2.25 24.19
C GLY A 648 -16.49 -0.97 24.32
N ARG A 649 -16.78 -0.19 25.38
CA ARG A 649 -16.04 1.03 25.69
C ARG A 649 -14.66 0.71 26.26
N VAL A 650 -13.70 1.59 25.98
CA VAL A 650 -12.40 1.59 26.67
C VAL A 650 -12.57 2.29 28.01
N THR A 651 -12.34 1.59 29.10
CA THR A 651 -12.42 2.13 30.47
C THR A 651 -11.04 2.28 31.12
N GLY A 652 -10.02 1.61 30.57
CA GLY A 652 -8.63 1.79 30.99
C GLY A 652 -8.10 3.18 30.61
N LEU A 653 -7.15 3.69 31.39
CA LEU A 653 -6.45 4.94 31.12
C LEU A 653 -5.81 4.90 29.72
N MET A 654 -5.97 5.97 28.93
CA MET A 654 -5.25 6.05 27.66
C MET A 654 -3.76 6.36 27.91
N PRO A 655 -2.83 5.70 27.19
CA PRO A 655 -1.39 5.80 27.47
C PRO A 655 -0.83 7.23 27.51
N HIS A 656 -1.35 8.16 26.71
CA HIS A 656 -0.87 9.55 26.67
C HIS A 656 -1.28 10.39 27.89
N HIS A 657 -2.15 9.88 28.78
CA HIS A 657 -2.45 10.48 30.09
C HIS A 657 -1.57 9.95 31.22
N SER A 658 -0.65 9.04 30.91
CA SER A 658 0.26 8.47 31.89
C SER A 658 1.48 9.36 32.12
N VAL A 659 2.10 9.21 33.29
CA VAL A 659 3.50 9.59 33.48
C VAL A 659 4.39 8.64 32.67
N ALA A 660 5.35 9.17 31.94
CA ALA A 660 6.33 8.39 31.21
C ALA A 660 7.29 7.68 32.19
N GLY A 661 7.68 6.46 31.87
CA GLY A 661 8.66 5.68 32.63
C GLY A 661 9.87 5.37 31.78
N ASP A 662 11.04 5.34 32.39
CA ASP A 662 12.28 4.89 31.75
C ASP A 662 12.33 3.38 31.80
N PHE A 663 12.59 2.74 30.65
CA PHE A 663 12.61 1.28 30.54
C PHE A 663 14.00 0.77 30.19
N THR A 664 14.43 -0.27 30.92
CA THR A 664 15.53 -1.13 30.49
C THR A 664 14.95 -2.41 29.92
N LEU A 665 15.24 -2.64 28.63
CA LEU A 665 14.75 -3.80 27.89
C LEU A 665 15.77 -4.94 27.95
N PRO A 666 15.32 -6.20 27.81
CA PRO A 666 16.25 -7.30 27.65
C PRO A 666 17.04 -7.10 26.35
N ALA A 667 18.34 -7.37 26.40
CA ALA A 667 19.24 -7.25 25.26
C ALA A 667 19.43 -8.63 24.60
N PRO A 668 18.97 -8.83 23.35
CA PRO A 668 19.18 -10.08 22.63
C PRO A 668 20.64 -10.19 22.19
N GLY A 669 21.15 -11.42 22.05
CA GLY A 669 22.41 -11.63 21.35
C GLY A 669 22.29 -11.35 19.85
N ASP A 670 23.39 -10.98 19.21
CA ASP A 670 23.42 -10.64 17.77
C ASP A 670 23.07 -11.81 16.86
N ALA A 671 23.21 -13.04 17.34
CA ALA A 671 23.08 -14.27 16.54
C ALA A 671 21.69 -14.44 15.88
N LEU A 672 20.64 -13.85 16.44
CA LEU A 672 19.25 -14.01 16.01
C LEU A 672 18.64 -12.72 15.47
N GLY A 673 19.47 -11.75 15.08
CA GLY A 673 18.99 -10.49 14.50
C GLY A 673 18.11 -9.68 15.46
N GLY A 674 18.45 -9.68 16.75
CA GLY A 674 17.72 -8.94 17.77
C GLY A 674 16.48 -9.65 18.33
N ALA A 675 16.33 -10.96 18.12
CA ALA A 675 15.25 -11.76 18.69
C ALA A 675 15.76 -12.70 19.82
N PHE A 676 14.83 -13.14 20.65
CA PHE A 676 15.03 -14.14 21.71
C PHE A 676 14.44 -15.48 21.31
N ARG A 677 14.96 -16.59 21.82
CA ARG A 677 14.32 -17.90 21.65
C ARG A 677 13.25 -18.13 22.71
N VAL A 678 12.24 -18.93 22.36
CA VAL A 678 11.35 -19.53 23.35
C VAL A 678 12.16 -20.20 24.45
N GLY A 679 11.80 -19.94 25.71
CA GLY A 679 12.48 -20.46 26.90
C GLY A 679 13.62 -19.59 27.46
N GLU A 680 14.12 -18.60 26.71
CA GLU A 680 15.12 -17.64 27.23
C GLU A 680 14.49 -16.67 28.24
N GLU A 681 15.21 -16.35 29.31
CA GLU A 681 14.72 -15.39 30.32
C GLU A 681 14.79 -13.95 29.77
N LEU A 682 13.67 -13.24 29.84
CA LEU A 682 13.53 -11.84 29.47
C LEU A 682 13.41 -11.00 30.75
N ARG A 683 14.37 -10.09 30.97
CA ARG A 683 14.34 -9.14 32.08
C ARG A 683 13.90 -7.76 31.60
N PHE A 684 12.76 -7.29 32.09
CA PHE A 684 12.30 -5.93 31.89
C PHE A 684 12.44 -5.14 33.18
N GLU A 685 12.89 -3.90 33.09
CA GLU A 685 12.89 -2.97 34.21
C GLU A 685 12.23 -1.65 33.79
N MET A 686 11.54 -1.02 34.73
CA MET A 686 10.91 0.28 34.56
C MET A 686 11.19 1.12 35.80
N GLU A 687 11.51 2.40 35.63
CA GLU A 687 11.57 3.38 36.70
C GLU A 687 10.75 4.63 36.33
N LEU A 688 9.95 5.14 37.26
CA LEU A 688 9.24 6.41 37.09
C LEU A 688 10.09 7.60 37.55
N PRO A 689 9.89 8.80 36.95
CA PRO A 689 10.70 9.98 37.20
C PRO A 689 10.71 10.41 38.68
N ASP A 690 11.73 11.18 39.05
CA ASP A 690 11.93 11.63 40.44
C ASP A 690 10.80 12.50 41.00
N THR A 691 9.88 12.98 40.16
CA THR A 691 8.65 13.68 40.61
C THR A 691 7.68 12.73 41.33
N VAL A 692 7.79 11.42 41.07
CA VAL A 692 7.03 10.35 41.73
C VAL A 692 7.70 9.97 43.05
N ARG A 693 6.93 9.92 44.14
CA ARG A 693 7.38 9.49 45.47
C ARG A 693 7.23 7.99 45.66
N GLN A 694 6.07 7.45 45.27
CA GLN A 694 5.71 6.05 45.46
C GLN A 694 4.75 5.56 44.38
N ILE A 695 4.85 4.29 44.00
CA ILE A 695 3.88 3.58 43.15
C ILE A 695 3.21 2.41 43.88
N LYS A 696 2.00 2.07 43.42
CA LYS A 696 1.31 0.80 43.64
C LYS A 696 1.09 0.17 42.26
N PRO A 697 2.05 -0.63 41.76
CA PRO A 697 2.01 -1.12 40.39
C PRO A 697 1.21 -2.42 40.26
N GLU A 698 0.52 -2.55 39.14
CA GLU A 698 0.02 -3.79 38.58
C GLU A 698 0.84 -4.11 37.34
N VAL A 699 1.36 -5.33 37.26
CA VAL A 699 2.33 -5.72 36.23
C VAL A 699 1.73 -6.79 35.33
N SER A 700 1.70 -6.51 34.04
CA SER A 700 1.23 -7.42 33.00
C SER A 700 2.29 -7.60 31.93
N ILE A 701 2.35 -8.79 31.36
CA ILE A 701 3.12 -9.04 30.14
C ILE A 701 2.13 -9.20 29.00
N LEU A 702 2.31 -8.37 27.97
CA LEU A 702 1.53 -8.47 26.75
C LEU A 702 2.29 -9.32 25.75
N ARG A 703 1.62 -10.32 25.16
CA ARG A 703 2.06 -11.01 23.94
C ARG A 703 1.16 -10.60 22.79
N ASP A 704 1.75 -10.09 21.72
CA ASP A 704 1.05 -9.63 20.52
C ASP A 704 -0.07 -8.62 20.84
N GLY A 705 0.18 -7.78 21.86
CA GLY A 705 -0.75 -6.73 22.31
C GLY A 705 -1.79 -7.17 23.33
N TYR A 706 -1.81 -8.43 23.77
CA TYR A 706 -2.78 -8.96 24.74
C TYR A 706 -2.09 -9.55 25.97
N ALA A 707 -2.66 -9.31 27.16
CA ALA A 707 -2.13 -9.85 28.40
C ALA A 707 -2.14 -11.38 28.40
N VAL A 708 -1.02 -11.99 28.81
CA VAL A 708 -0.87 -13.44 28.92
C VAL A 708 -0.71 -13.89 30.37
N ARG A 709 -1.30 -15.04 30.71
CA ARG A 709 -1.16 -15.65 32.03
C ARG A 709 0.12 -16.49 32.07
N LEU A 710 1.12 -16.01 32.80
CA LEU A 710 2.42 -16.68 32.91
C LEU A 710 2.57 -17.55 34.17
N GLY A 711 1.79 -17.27 35.24
CA GLY A 711 1.92 -17.96 36.52
C GLY A 711 3.32 -17.76 37.12
N GLU A 712 3.93 -18.84 37.61
CA GLU A 712 5.29 -18.82 38.20
C GLU A 712 6.40 -18.40 37.23
N ARG A 713 6.12 -18.34 35.92
CA ARG A 713 7.06 -17.88 34.88
C ARG A 713 7.18 -16.36 34.77
N LEU A 714 6.44 -15.62 35.58
CA LEU A 714 6.58 -14.18 35.75
C LEU A 714 6.97 -13.91 37.21
N GLN A 715 8.17 -13.41 37.43
CA GLN A 715 8.62 -12.95 38.74
C GLN A 715 8.70 -11.43 38.74
N VAL A 716 8.01 -10.79 39.69
CA VAL A 716 7.92 -9.33 39.78
C VAL A 716 8.50 -8.85 41.10
N LYS A 717 9.37 -7.84 41.02
CA LYS A 717 9.86 -7.09 42.18
C LYS A 717 9.54 -5.61 41.97
N ALA A 718 8.84 -5.00 42.93
CA ALA A 718 8.56 -3.57 42.91
C ALA A 718 9.46 -2.84 43.92
N SER A 719 9.96 -1.67 43.53
CA SER A 719 10.60 -0.69 44.40
C SER A 719 9.65 0.47 44.66
N ARG A 720 10.12 1.54 45.34
CA ARG A 720 9.29 2.73 45.57
C ARG A 720 8.81 3.38 44.27
N ARG A 721 9.60 3.30 43.19
CA ARG A 721 9.30 3.99 41.91
C ARG A 721 9.47 3.10 40.68
N GLY A 722 9.90 1.87 40.86
CA GLY A 722 10.26 0.99 39.76
C GLY A 722 9.71 -0.41 39.90
N VAL A 723 9.78 -1.14 38.79
CA VAL A 723 9.38 -2.52 38.65
C VAL A 723 10.46 -3.26 37.90
N ARG A 724 10.78 -4.47 38.35
CA ARG A 724 11.52 -5.47 37.59
C ARG A 724 10.64 -6.69 37.37
N ALA A 725 10.57 -7.14 36.12
CA ALA A 725 9.82 -8.32 35.70
C ALA A 725 10.75 -9.29 34.95
N ASP A 726 10.96 -10.47 35.52
CA ASP A 726 11.69 -11.58 34.91
C ASP A 726 10.68 -12.57 34.33
N VAL A 727 10.77 -12.85 33.02
CA VAL A 727 9.76 -13.58 32.23
C VAL A 727 10.40 -14.73 31.46
N ARG A 728 9.78 -15.91 31.48
CA ARG A 728 10.16 -17.03 30.59
C ARG A 728 9.04 -17.36 29.58
N PRO A 729 9.15 -16.93 28.31
CA PRO A 729 8.12 -17.14 27.28
C PRO A 729 8.13 -18.60 26.78
N LEU A 730 6.94 -19.17 26.56
CA LEU A 730 6.77 -20.52 25.98
C LEU A 730 6.25 -20.54 24.54
N GLU A 731 5.83 -19.39 24.03
CA GLU A 731 5.29 -19.25 22.68
C GLU A 731 6.00 -18.10 21.96
N PRO A 732 6.21 -18.18 20.64
CA PRO A 732 6.72 -17.07 19.87
C PRO A 732 5.73 -15.89 19.88
N GLY A 733 6.21 -14.69 19.60
CA GLY A 733 5.40 -13.48 19.55
C GLY A 733 6.17 -12.24 19.96
N HIS A 734 5.49 -11.10 19.96
CA HIS A 734 6.02 -9.82 20.45
C HIS A 734 5.64 -9.63 21.91
N TYR A 735 6.63 -9.56 22.79
CA TYR A 735 6.45 -9.41 24.23
C TYR A 735 6.78 -7.99 24.68
N ARG A 736 5.94 -7.38 25.51
CA ARG A 736 6.23 -6.10 26.17
C ARG A 736 5.72 -6.07 27.60
N LEU A 737 6.39 -5.30 28.44
CA LEU A 737 5.99 -5.01 29.81
C LEU A 737 4.90 -3.91 29.79
N GLU A 738 3.81 -4.15 30.49
CA GLU A 738 2.79 -3.16 30.82
C GLU A 738 2.78 -2.98 32.34
N VAL A 739 2.88 -1.73 32.79
CA VAL A 739 2.76 -1.36 34.20
C VAL A 739 1.64 -0.35 34.34
N SER A 740 0.61 -0.73 35.10
CA SER A 740 -0.52 0.11 35.47
C SER A 740 -0.57 0.32 36.99
N GLY A 741 -1.57 1.05 37.46
CA GLY A 741 -1.87 1.19 38.89
C GLY A 741 -1.94 2.66 39.29
N THR A 742 -1.46 2.99 40.49
CA THR A 742 -1.48 4.37 41.00
C THR A 742 -0.09 4.85 41.42
N TRP A 743 0.18 6.13 41.20
CA TRP A 743 1.40 6.80 41.67
C TRP A 743 1.06 8.01 42.54
N LEU A 744 1.98 8.37 43.44
CA LEU A 744 1.83 9.49 44.36
C LEU A 744 2.99 10.45 44.20
N GLY A 745 2.70 11.73 43.97
CA GLY A 745 3.72 12.78 43.85
C GLY A 745 4.37 13.18 45.17
N LYS A 746 5.47 13.94 45.08
CA LYS A 746 6.21 14.43 46.26
C LYS A 746 5.51 15.53 47.08
N LYS A 747 4.46 16.18 46.55
CA LYS A 747 3.74 17.27 47.26
C LYS A 747 3.02 16.75 48.51
N ARG A 748 3.04 17.53 49.61
CA ARG A 748 2.55 17.16 50.97
C ARG A 748 1.08 16.71 51.04
N LYS A 749 0.26 17.04 50.03
CA LYS A 749 -1.16 16.63 49.88
C LYS A 749 -1.47 16.03 48.50
N ALA A 750 -0.49 15.40 47.85
CA ALA A 750 -0.74 14.74 46.56
C ALA A 750 -1.79 13.63 46.74
N GLN A 751 -2.70 13.50 45.78
CA GLN A 751 -3.61 12.34 45.69
C GLN A 751 -3.01 11.29 44.77
N PRO A 752 -3.27 9.98 45.00
CA PRO A 752 -2.90 8.94 44.06
C PRO A 752 -3.50 9.23 42.67
N GLN A 753 -2.68 9.16 41.64
CA GLN A 753 -3.07 9.34 40.25
C GLN A 753 -2.92 8.01 39.50
N PRO A 754 -3.87 7.64 38.61
CA PRO A 754 -3.72 6.45 37.80
C PRO A 754 -2.57 6.62 36.80
N PHE A 755 -1.93 5.52 36.41
CA PHE A 755 -0.98 5.51 35.30
C PHE A 755 -1.06 4.19 34.53
N LEU A 756 -0.59 4.24 33.27
CA LEU A 756 -0.45 3.10 32.38
C LEU A 756 0.70 3.40 31.43
N THR A 757 1.82 2.70 31.61
CA THR A 757 2.98 2.81 30.73
C THR A 757 3.38 1.45 30.22
N ARG A 758 4.01 1.43 29.04
CA ARG A 758 4.42 0.20 28.38
C ARG A 758 5.80 0.34 27.79
N SER A 759 6.58 -0.73 27.90
CA SER A 759 7.89 -0.84 27.26
C SER A 759 7.76 -0.96 25.74
N ARG A 760 8.85 -0.84 24.98
CA ARG A 760 8.89 -1.35 23.61
C ARG A 760 8.78 -2.88 23.61
N SER A 761 8.48 -3.43 22.44
CA SER A 761 8.28 -4.85 22.21
C SER A 761 9.59 -5.55 21.89
N VAL A 762 9.79 -6.75 22.43
CA VAL A 762 10.88 -7.65 22.07
C VAL A 762 10.31 -8.87 21.36
N ARG A 763 11.01 -9.34 20.33
CA ARG A 763 10.54 -10.47 19.52
C ARG A 763 11.07 -11.78 20.09
N VAL A 764 10.18 -12.72 20.37
CA VAL A 764 10.49 -14.10 20.71
C VAL A 764 10.15 -14.99 19.51
N ILE A 765 11.08 -15.81 19.08
CA ILE A 765 10.95 -16.68 17.90
C ILE A 765 10.98 -18.16 18.29
N SER A 766 10.35 -18.99 17.46
CA SER A 766 10.37 -20.45 17.61
C SER A 766 11.78 -21.05 17.41
N ALA A 767 11.97 -22.30 17.82
CA ALA A 767 13.23 -23.03 17.59
C ALA A 767 13.55 -23.15 16.09
N ASP A 768 12.55 -23.41 15.26
CA ASP A 768 12.70 -23.52 13.80
C ASP A 768 13.08 -22.18 13.17
N GLU A 769 12.44 -21.07 13.59
CA GLU A 769 12.84 -19.73 13.15
C GLU A 769 14.26 -19.40 13.59
N ALA A 770 14.63 -19.76 14.83
CA ALA A 770 15.96 -19.53 15.33
C ALA A 770 17.02 -20.30 14.54
N GLU A 771 16.77 -21.58 14.23
CA GLU A 771 17.68 -22.36 13.37
C GLU A 771 17.71 -21.80 11.94
N ALA A 772 16.59 -21.32 11.40
CA ALA A 772 16.58 -20.64 10.10
C ALA A 772 17.41 -19.34 10.12
N PHE A 773 17.34 -18.55 11.20
CA PHE A 773 18.18 -17.37 11.39
C PHE A 773 19.66 -17.75 11.49
N LEU A 774 19.99 -18.75 12.30
CA LEU A 774 21.37 -19.24 12.43
C LEU A 774 21.91 -19.81 11.12
N ALA A 775 21.08 -20.54 10.35
CA ALA A 775 21.45 -21.05 9.03
C ALA A 775 21.81 -19.91 8.07
N LYS A 776 21.08 -18.78 8.13
CA LYS A 776 21.44 -17.56 7.38
C LYS A 776 22.77 -16.92 7.82
N GLN A 777 23.24 -17.22 9.02
CA GLN A 777 24.53 -16.72 9.53
C GLN A 777 25.74 -17.59 9.11
N ARG A 778 25.51 -18.81 8.59
CA ARG A 778 26.54 -19.76 8.15
C ARG A 778 27.00 -19.45 6.71
N PRO A 779 28.20 -19.93 6.29
CA PRO A 779 28.62 -19.93 4.90
C PRO A 779 27.64 -20.67 3.97
N PRO A 780 27.54 -20.28 2.68
CA PRO A 780 26.73 -21.00 1.71
C PRO A 780 27.21 -22.45 1.56
N VAL A 781 26.26 -23.38 1.45
CA VAL A 781 26.54 -24.81 1.27
C VAL A 781 26.42 -25.17 -0.21
N PHE A 782 27.56 -25.51 -0.82
CA PHE A 782 27.67 -25.96 -2.21
C PHE A 782 27.52 -27.48 -2.31
N ARG A 783 27.01 -27.98 -3.44
CA ARG A 783 26.72 -29.41 -3.64
C ARG A 783 27.98 -30.25 -3.90
N GLY A 784 29.11 -29.61 -4.21
CA GLY A 784 30.37 -30.29 -4.50
C GLY A 784 30.43 -30.87 -5.91
N THR A 785 29.72 -30.27 -6.87
CA THR A 785 29.61 -30.80 -8.25
C THR A 785 30.86 -30.58 -9.11
N GLY A 786 31.93 -29.97 -8.56
CA GLY A 786 33.12 -29.57 -9.30
C GLY A 786 32.94 -28.33 -10.18
N GLY A 787 31.73 -27.74 -10.20
CA GLY A 787 31.42 -26.50 -10.92
C GLY A 787 31.90 -25.23 -10.21
N VAL A 788 31.77 -24.09 -10.88
CA VAL A 788 32.08 -22.77 -10.29
C VAL A 788 31.13 -22.52 -9.12
N ARG A 789 31.67 -22.22 -7.94
CA ARG A 789 30.89 -21.92 -6.73
C ARG A 789 30.27 -20.51 -6.79
N VAL A 790 28.99 -20.44 -7.12
CA VAL A 790 28.24 -19.18 -7.31
C VAL A 790 27.24 -18.97 -6.17
N ALA A 791 27.43 -17.92 -5.38
CA ALA A 791 26.51 -17.57 -4.29
C ALA A 791 25.60 -16.40 -4.69
N VAL A 792 24.29 -16.55 -4.51
CA VAL A 792 23.28 -15.54 -4.90
C VAL A 792 22.62 -14.94 -3.66
N TRP A 793 22.69 -13.62 -3.48
CA TRP A 793 22.03 -12.94 -2.36
C TRP A 793 20.51 -13.10 -2.40
N GLN A 794 19.93 -13.72 -1.38
CA GLN A 794 18.49 -14.03 -1.32
C GLN A 794 17.68 -13.13 -0.39
N ASP A 795 18.32 -12.39 0.53
CA ASP A 795 17.58 -11.68 1.58
C ASP A 795 16.87 -10.43 1.02
N GLY A 796 15.56 -10.59 0.80
CA GLY A 796 14.69 -9.52 0.32
C GLY A 796 15.14 -8.90 -1.00
N ALA A 797 15.65 -9.68 -1.96
CA ALA A 797 16.15 -9.17 -3.25
C ALA A 797 15.21 -9.46 -4.42
N TYR A 798 15.10 -8.51 -5.35
CA TYR A 798 14.35 -8.67 -6.59
C TYR A 798 15.10 -9.57 -7.58
N GLY A 799 14.39 -10.51 -8.22
CA GLY A 799 14.94 -11.42 -9.22
C GLY A 799 15.89 -12.51 -8.68
N ALA A 800 16.23 -12.48 -7.39
CA ALA A 800 17.21 -13.40 -6.81
C ALA A 800 16.77 -14.87 -6.84
N ALA A 801 15.49 -15.15 -6.56
CA ALA A 801 14.95 -16.50 -6.57
C ALA A 801 14.97 -17.16 -7.97
N PRO A 802 14.45 -16.53 -9.05
CA PRO A 802 14.54 -17.11 -10.39
C PRO A 802 15.99 -17.20 -10.90
N ILE A 803 16.86 -16.26 -10.53
CA ILE A 803 18.31 -16.33 -10.84
C ILE A 803 18.95 -17.56 -10.19
N LEU A 804 18.72 -17.79 -8.89
CA LEU A 804 19.27 -18.96 -8.20
C LEU A 804 18.78 -20.26 -8.83
N ALA A 805 17.47 -20.37 -9.11
CA ALA A 805 16.89 -21.57 -9.72
C ALA A 805 17.50 -21.87 -11.11
N LEU A 806 17.74 -20.84 -11.93
CA LEU A 806 18.42 -20.97 -13.21
C LEU A 806 19.87 -21.46 -13.05
N LEU A 807 20.63 -20.89 -12.11
CA LEU A 807 22.02 -21.24 -11.89
C LEU A 807 22.17 -22.67 -11.32
N GLU A 808 21.27 -23.11 -10.44
CA GLU A 808 21.24 -24.47 -9.90
C GLU A 808 21.00 -25.55 -10.97
N GLN A 809 20.37 -25.18 -12.10
CA GLN A 809 20.08 -26.07 -13.22
C GLN A 809 21.13 -25.98 -14.33
N THR A 810 22.11 -25.08 -14.22
CA THR A 810 23.09 -24.84 -15.28
C THR A 810 24.32 -25.73 -15.10
N PRO A 811 24.66 -26.58 -16.10
CA PRO A 811 25.86 -27.41 -16.03
C PRO A 811 27.15 -26.60 -15.85
N GLY A 812 28.06 -27.12 -15.03
CA GLY A 812 29.35 -26.49 -14.71
C GLY A 812 29.28 -25.38 -13.64
N LEU A 813 28.10 -25.13 -13.06
CA LEU A 813 27.92 -24.24 -11.92
C LEU A 813 27.50 -25.03 -10.68
N ASP A 814 27.95 -24.59 -9.51
CA ASP A 814 27.52 -25.05 -8.21
C ASP A 814 26.94 -23.83 -7.47
N ALA A 815 25.62 -23.66 -7.58
CA ALA A 815 24.93 -22.47 -7.09
C ALA A 815 24.33 -22.69 -5.70
N ALA A 816 24.48 -21.70 -4.82
CA ALA A 816 23.94 -21.74 -3.46
C ALA A 816 23.35 -20.38 -3.05
N PRO A 817 22.35 -20.35 -2.14
CA PRO A 817 21.84 -19.10 -1.60
C PRO A 817 22.86 -18.45 -0.64
N LEU A 818 22.98 -17.12 -0.71
CA LEU A 818 23.79 -16.30 0.18
C LEU A 818 22.89 -15.41 1.04
N TRP A 819 23.15 -15.39 2.34
CA TRP A 819 22.33 -14.66 3.32
C TRP A 819 23.11 -13.66 4.18
N ASN A 820 24.44 -13.70 4.12
CA ASN A 820 25.31 -12.77 4.83
C ASN A 820 26.57 -12.50 3.99
N LEU A 821 27.25 -11.37 4.26
CA LEU A 821 28.48 -10.96 3.58
C LEU A 821 29.72 -11.08 4.50
N LYS A 822 29.66 -11.98 5.49
CA LYS A 822 30.81 -12.22 6.37
C LYS A 822 31.97 -12.77 5.56
N ARG A 823 33.19 -12.47 6.02
CA ARG A 823 34.43 -12.91 5.36
C ARG A 823 34.48 -14.42 5.15
N GLU A 824 34.07 -15.20 6.15
CA GLU A 824 34.02 -16.67 6.07
C GLU A 824 33.08 -17.18 4.98
N SER A 825 31.90 -16.56 4.84
CA SER A 825 30.94 -16.89 3.78
C SER A 825 31.50 -16.55 2.41
N LEU A 826 32.02 -15.33 2.24
CA LEU A 826 32.62 -14.89 0.97
C LEU A 826 33.83 -15.75 0.57
N ALA A 827 34.62 -16.24 1.53
CA ALA A 827 35.78 -17.09 1.26
C ALA A 827 35.41 -18.45 0.63
N THR A 828 34.20 -18.95 0.84
CA THR A 828 33.72 -20.18 0.20
C THR A 828 33.30 -19.97 -1.26
N CYS A 829 33.00 -18.73 -1.65
CA CYS A 829 32.49 -18.39 -2.97
C CYS A 829 33.62 -18.15 -3.99
N GLN A 830 33.40 -18.55 -5.25
CA GLN A 830 34.20 -18.04 -6.38
C GLN A 830 33.51 -16.84 -7.02
N VAL A 831 32.18 -16.88 -7.12
CA VAL A 831 31.36 -15.79 -7.66
C VAL A 831 30.27 -15.43 -6.65
N VAL A 832 30.03 -14.14 -6.46
CA VAL A 832 28.93 -13.59 -5.67
C VAL A 832 28.05 -12.71 -6.55
N LEU A 833 26.74 -12.93 -6.50
CA LEU A 833 25.74 -12.16 -7.22
C LEU A 833 24.82 -11.43 -6.23
N LEU A 834 24.84 -10.11 -6.30
CA LEU A 834 24.04 -9.21 -5.46
C LEU A 834 22.93 -8.57 -6.29
N CYS A 835 21.72 -9.09 -6.13
CA CYS A 835 20.52 -8.53 -6.73
C CYS A 835 20.03 -7.31 -5.95
N GLN A 836 19.35 -6.37 -6.63
CA GLN A 836 18.77 -5.21 -5.96
C GLN A 836 17.85 -5.62 -4.78
N PRO A 837 18.04 -5.05 -3.58
CA PRO A 837 17.12 -5.22 -2.46
C PRO A 837 15.74 -4.56 -2.69
N ARG A 838 14.69 -5.22 -2.20
CA ARG A 838 13.29 -4.76 -2.19
C ARG A 838 13.06 -3.56 -1.27
N THR A 839 13.84 -3.48 -0.18
CA THR A 839 13.81 -2.39 0.79
C THR A 839 15.16 -1.65 0.78
N GLY A 840 15.23 -0.45 1.39
CA GLY A 840 16.44 0.38 1.44
C GLY A 840 17.54 -0.21 2.33
N HIS A 841 18.04 -1.40 1.99
CA HIS A 841 18.80 -2.28 2.86
C HIS A 841 20.12 -1.63 3.30
N GLN A 842 20.20 -1.26 4.59
CA GLN A 842 21.26 -0.42 5.16
C GLN A 842 22.66 -1.01 4.95
N LEU A 843 22.79 -2.33 5.02
CA LEU A 843 24.03 -3.08 4.76
C LEU A 843 24.79 -2.59 3.51
N PHE A 844 24.11 -2.32 2.40
CA PHE A 844 24.76 -1.91 1.13
C PHE A 844 25.06 -0.41 1.05
N LYS A 845 24.64 0.37 2.05
CA LYS A 845 24.99 1.78 2.22
C LYS A 845 26.20 1.96 3.15
N GLU A 846 26.62 0.90 3.84
CA GLU A 846 27.74 0.93 4.78
C GLU A 846 29.09 0.83 4.08
N LYS A 847 30.03 1.67 4.52
CA LYS A 847 31.40 1.68 4.01
C LYS A 847 32.10 0.34 4.23
N ASP A 848 31.77 -0.38 5.31
CA ASP A 848 32.43 -1.63 5.69
C ASP A 848 32.05 -2.77 4.75
N THR A 849 30.77 -2.87 4.41
CA THR A 849 30.28 -3.78 3.38
C THR A 849 30.95 -3.52 2.03
N ALA A 850 30.99 -2.26 1.59
CA ALA A 850 31.66 -1.89 0.34
C ALA A 850 33.15 -2.27 0.36
N ARG A 851 33.84 -2.05 1.50
CA ARG A 851 35.24 -2.45 1.70
C ARG A 851 35.41 -3.97 1.62
N GLU A 852 34.56 -4.77 2.27
CA GLU A 852 34.69 -6.23 2.25
C GLU A 852 34.40 -6.82 0.87
N LEU A 853 33.38 -6.31 0.16
CA LEU A 853 33.12 -6.70 -1.23
C LEU A 853 34.30 -6.34 -2.16
N SER A 854 34.89 -5.16 -1.98
CA SER A 854 36.08 -4.75 -2.74
C SER A 854 37.29 -5.66 -2.45
N ARG A 855 37.46 -6.09 -1.20
CA ARG A 855 38.51 -7.06 -0.80
C ARG A 855 38.26 -8.45 -1.38
N PHE A 856 37.02 -8.92 -1.38
CA PHE A 856 36.65 -10.19 -2.01
C PHE A 856 37.06 -10.20 -3.48
N VAL A 857 36.72 -9.14 -4.24
CA VAL A 857 37.12 -9.01 -5.65
C VAL A 857 38.64 -8.91 -5.78
N SER A 858 39.32 -8.08 -4.98
CA SER A 858 40.77 -7.89 -5.13
C SER A 858 41.58 -9.17 -4.86
N ARG A 859 41.05 -10.09 -4.05
CA ARG A 859 41.65 -11.39 -3.72
C ARG A 859 41.36 -12.50 -4.74
N GLY A 860 40.59 -12.24 -5.80
CA GLY A 860 40.29 -13.23 -6.84
C GLY A 860 38.82 -13.63 -6.93
N GLY A 861 37.94 -13.04 -6.12
CA GLY A 861 36.50 -13.23 -6.24
C GLY A 861 35.92 -12.57 -7.49
N GLY A 862 34.86 -13.17 -8.03
CA GLY A 862 34.02 -12.57 -9.05
C GLY A 862 32.76 -11.95 -8.44
N LEU A 863 32.47 -10.67 -8.70
CA LEU A 863 31.27 -9.99 -8.18
C LEU A 863 30.37 -9.48 -9.30
N LEU A 864 29.07 -9.70 -9.18
CA LEU A 864 28.03 -9.11 -10.03
C LEU A 864 27.03 -8.35 -9.17
N THR A 865 26.73 -7.09 -9.51
CA THR A 865 25.61 -6.34 -8.91
C THR A 865 24.55 -5.97 -9.95
N THR A 866 23.27 -6.01 -9.58
CA THR A 866 22.16 -5.61 -10.48
C THR A 866 21.49 -4.29 -10.09
N HIS A 867 20.92 -3.61 -11.10
CA HIS A 867 20.11 -2.39 -11.01
C HIS A 867 20.65 -1.37 -10.00
N ALA A 868 19.94 -1.10 -8.89
CA ALA A 868 20.32 -0.01 -7.98
C ALA A 868 21.63 -0.26 -7.21
N LEU A 869 22.05 -1.53 -7.04
CA LEU A 869 23.29 -1.88 -6.33
C LEU A 869 24.57 -1.54 -7.11
N VAL A 870 24.46 -1.05 -8.34
CA VAL A 870 25.62 -0.49 -9.06
C VAL A 870 26.12 0.82 -8.44
N GLY A 871 25.39 1.40 -7.46
CA GLY A 871 25.83 2.58 -6.70
C GLY A 871 24.86 3.76 -6.76
N VAL A 872 23.54 3.52 -6.79
CA VAL A 872 22.51 4.58 -6.75
C VAL A 872 21.58 4.40 -5.55
N ARG A 873 20.68 5.37 -5.31
CA ARG A 873 19.71 5.34 -4.19
C ARG A 873 20.38 5.22 -2.80
N GLY A 874 21.57 5.80 -2.67
CA GLY A 874 22.38 5.80 -1.45
C GLY A 874 23.25 4.55 -1.24
N TYR A 875 23.19 3.55 -2.13
CA TYR A 875 24.08 2.40 -2.08
C TYR A 875 25.49 2.76 -2.56
N LEU A 876 26.49 2.15 -1.94
CA LEU A 876 27.90 2.39 -2.29
C LEU A 876 28.34 1.43 -3.40
N PRO A 877 28.98 1.92 -4.49
CA PRO A 877 29.54 1.05 -5.51
C PRO A 877 30.70 0.22 -4.91
N PRO A 878 30.68 -1.13 -5.04
CA PRO A 878 31.70 -1.97 -4.40
C PRO A 878 33.09 -1.86 -5.07
N VAL A 879 33.12 -1.55 -6.38
CA VAL A 879 34.36 -1.43 -7.16
C VAL A 879 34.30 -0.23 -8.12
N PRO A 880 34.32 1.01 -7.61
CA PRO A 880 34.12 2.22 -8.42
C PRO A 880 35.18 2.41 -9.51
N LYS A 881 36.39 1.86 -9.32
CA LYS A 881 37.45 1.84 -10.36
C LYS A 881 37.05 1.09 -11.63
N VAL A 882 36.10 0.18 -11.55
CA VAL A 882 35.53 -0.51 -12.72
C VAL A 882 34.25 0.19 -13.16
N ALA A 883 33.32 0.44 -12.25
CA ALA A 883 32.05 1.06 -12.57
C ALA A 883 31.33 1.58 -11.33
N GLU A 884 30.56 2.66 -11.51
CA GLU A 884 29.63 3.21 -10.53
C GLU A 884 28.30 3.59 -11.18
N GLY A 885 27.27 3.79 -10.36
CA GLY A 885 25.93 4.11 -10.82
C GLY A 885 25.78 5.53 -11.37
N GLY A 886 25.02 5.66 -12.45
CA GLY A 886 24.60 6.93 -13.04
C GLY A 886 23.11 7.19 -12.85
N ASP A 887 22.51 7.88 -13.80
CA ASP A 887 21.09 8.24 -13.78
C ASP A 887 20.17 7.10 -14.18
N ARG A 888 18.89 7.26 -13.81
CA ARG A 888 17.79 6.44 -14.29
C ARG A 888 17.60 6.64 -15.81
N VAL A 889 17.42 5.55 -16.53
CA VAL A 889 17.26 5.55 -18.00
C VAL A 889 15.88 5.04 -18.38
N ALA A 890 15.13 5.84 -19.17
CA ALA A 890 13.80 5.48 -19.64
C ALA A 890 13.82 4.38 -20.72
N GLY A 891 12.71 3.62 -20.85
CA GLY A 891 12.55 2.53 -21.82
C GLY A 891 13.05 1.17 -21.32
N ALA A 892 12.78 0.10 -22.07
CA ALA A 892 13.15 -1.28 -21.69
C ALA A 892 14.14 -1.96 -22.65
N THR A 893 14.48 -1.34 -23.78
CA THR A 893 15.38 -1.91 -24.80
C THR A 893 16.88 -1.77 -24.53
N TRP A 894 17.68 -2.81 -24.70
CA TRP A 894 19.14 -2.78 -24.64
C TRP A 894 19.81 -3.56 -25.78
N ARG A 895 21.10 -3.29 -26.03
CA ARG A 895 21.92 -4.00 -27.01
C ARG A 895 23.37 -4.19 -26.56
N VAL A 896 24.05 -5.16 -27.16
CA VAL A 896 25.49 -5.38 -26.94
C VAL A 896 26.29 -4.27 -27.62
N LYS A 897 27.18 -3.60 -26.90
CA LYS A 897 27.96 -2.47 -27.45
C LYS A 897 29.21 -2.93 -28.19
N SER A 898 29.96 -3.87 -27.61
CA SER A 898 31.25 -4.33 -28.16
C SER A 898 31.50 -5.81 -27.86
N TYR A 899 32.44 -6.45 -28.58
CA TYR A 899 32.83 -7.82 -28.24
C TYR A 899 33.34 -7.90 -26.80
N HIS A 900 32.67 -8.70 -25.99
CA HIS A 900 33.16 -9.15 -24.70
C HIS A 900 32.82 -10.64 -24.51
N GLN A 901 33.65 -11.38 -23.77
CA GLN A 901 33.41 -12.80 -23.49
C GLN A 901 32.06 -13.04 -22.79
N ILE A 902 31.61 -12.07 -22.00
CA ILE A 902 30.27 -12.06 -21.35
C ILE A 902 29.13 -12.15 -22.37
N THR A 903 29.30 -11.55 -23.53
CA THR A 903 28.25 -11.46 -24.58
C THR A 903 28.44 -12.52 -25.67
N ALA A 904 29.25 -13.55 -25.43
CA ALA A 904 29.42 -14.65 -26.36
C ALA A 904 28.07 -15.34 -26.60
N GLY A 905 27.61 -15.36 -27.85
CA GLY A 905 26.28 -15.90 -28.21
C GLY A 905 25.14 -14.90 -28.23
N ILE A 906 25.36 -13.62 -27.91
CA ILE A 906 24.33 -12.57 -28.00
C ILE A 906 24.54 -11.74 -29.29
N PRO A 907 23.52 -11.65 -30.18
CA PRO A 907 23.59 -10.82 -31.38
C PRO A 907 23.94 -9.35 -31.10
N ARG A 908 24.89 -8.78 -31.87
CA ARG A 908 25.50 -7.45 -31.60
C ARG A 908 24.75 -6.22 -32.10
N GLN A 909 23.76 -6.40 -32.95
CA GLN A 909 22.99 -5.31 -33.55
C GLN A 909 21.49 -5.53 -33.41
N ARG A 910 21.10 -6.35 -32.45
CA ARG A 910 19.71 -6.60 -32.12
C ARG A 910 19.36 -5.89 -30.82
N ASP A 911 18.17 -5.33 -30.81
CA ASP A 911 17.54 -4.75 -29.64
C ASP A 911 16.77 -5.82 -28.87
N PHE A 912 17.03 -5.87 -27.56
CA PHE A 912 16.40 -6.81 -26.64
C PHE A 912 15.57 -6.06 -25.62
N ALA A 913 14.34 -6.52 -25.37
CA ALA A 913 13.55 -6.03 -24.26
C ALA A 913 14.08 -6.61 -22.94
N ALA A 914 14.32 -5.75 -21.97
CA ALA A 914 14.54 -6.15 -20.58
C ALA A 914 13.22 -6.60 -19.94
N THR A 915 13.30 -7.54 -19.00
CA THR A 915 12.13 -7.97 -18.20
C THR A 915 11.58 -6.82 -17.35
N PHE A 916 12.45 -5.91 -16.94
CA PHE A 916 12.12 -4.71 -16.18
C PHE A 916 12.30 -3.43 -16.99
N ALA A 917 11.32 -2.54 -16.92
CA ALA A 917 11.33 -1.27 -17.65
C ALA A 917 12.21 -0.18 -17.02
N ASP A 918 12.59 -0.32 -15.74
CA ASP A 918 13.52 0.62 -15.10
C ASP A 918 14.96 0.12 -15.23
N ARG A 919 15.88 1.03 -15.52
CA ARG A 919 17.29 0.74 -15.68
C ARG A 919 18.14 1.88 -15.15
N ILE A 920 19.33 1.51 -14.73
CA ILE A 920 20.33 2.45 -14.22
C ILE A 920 21.48 2.50 -15.23
N SER A 921 21.86 3.70 -15.65
CA SER A 921 23.10 3.89 -16.40
C SER A 921 24.31 3.60 -15.53
N VAL A 922 25.41 3.23 -16.15
CA VAL A 922 26.66 2.90 -15.47
C VAL A 922 27.76 3.84 -15.96
N LYS A 923 28.37 4.59 -15.04
CA LYS A 923 29.58 5.35 -15.31
C LYS A 923 30.77 4.40 -15.24
N VAL A 924 31.51 4.31 -16.33
CA VAL A 924 32.63 3.37 -16.45
C VAL A 924 33.88 3.99 -15.85
N GLY A 925 34.49 3.29 -14.88
CA GLY A 925 35.74 3.70 -14.25
C GLY A 925 36.97 3.35 -15.08
N SER A 926 38.15 3.76 -14.62
CA SER A 926 39.42 3.60 -15.35
C SER A 926 39.84 2.15 -15.67
N ARG A 927 39.20 1.15 -15.03
CA ARG A 927 39.44 -0.29 -15.25
C ARG A 927 38.21 -1.02 -15.81
N GLY A 928 37.17 -0.28 -16.20
CA GLY A 928 35.95 -0.84 -16.75
C GLY A 928 35.89 -0.76 -18.26
N ARG A 929 35.08 -1.64 -18.85
CA ARG A 929 34.72 -1.62 -20.26
C ARG A 929 33.22 -1.79 -20.42
N VAL A 930 32.62 -1.03 -21.34
CA VAL A 930 31.20 -1.16 -21.68
C VAL A 930 30.94 -2.49 -22.37
N VAL A 931 30.01 -3.27 -21.82
CA VAL A 931 29.54 -4.55 -22.35
C VAL A 931 28.23 -4.36 -23.12
N ALA A 932 27.26 -3.67 -22.51
CA ALA A 932 25.95 -3.38 -23.11
C ALA A 932 25.53 -1.92 -22.87
N CYS A 933 24.74 -1.40 -23.81
CA CYS A 933 24.22 -0.04 -23.79
C CYS A 933 22.73 0.00 -24.17
N THR A 934 22.11 1.16 -24.02
CA THR A 934 20.82 1.45 -24.65
C THR A 934 20.99 1.59 -26.17
N PRO A 935 19.89 1.61 -26.96
CA PRO A 935 19.95 1.95 -28.39
C PRO A 935 20.64 3.29 -28.67
N GLU A 936 20.49 4.25 -27.76
CA GLU A 936 21.10 5.59 -27.81
C GLU A 936 22.58 5.60 -27.36
N GLY A 937 23.12 4.44 -26.96
CA GLY A 937 24.53 4.28 -26.60
C GLY A 937 24.87 4.56 -25.14
N ILE A 938 23.88 4.79 -24.27
CA ILE A 938 24.11 5.01 -22.84
C ILE A 938 24.57 3.69 -22.20
N PRO A 939 25.74 3.62 -21.53
CA PRO A 939 26.22 2.40 -20.91
C PRO A 939 25.29 1.93 -19.78
N ILE A 940 24.96 0.64 -19.77
CA ILE A 940 24.12 0.02 -18.73
C ILE A 940 24.75 -1.25 -18.16
N VAL A 941 25.74 -1.85 -18.82
CA VAL A 941 26.53 -2.95 -18.27
C VAL A 941 27.99 -2.68 -18.51
N ALA A 942 28.79 -2.74 -17.44
CA ALA A 942 30.23 -2.58 -17.49
C ALA A 942 30.92 -3.72 -16.75
N ALA A 943 32.06 -4.16 -17.27
CA ALA A 943 32.86 -5.24 -16.68
C ALA A 943 34.33 -4.84 -16.63
N GLY A 944 35.06 -5.33 -15.63
CA GLY A 944 36.47 -5.01 -15.46
C GLY A 944 37.19 -5.88 -14.43
N VAL A 945 38.50 -5.69 -14.35
CA VAL A 945 39.40 -6.43 -13.44
C VAL A 945 39.84 -5.51 -12.31
N SER A 946 39.85 -6.03 -11.08
CA SER A 946 40.37 -5.33 -9.92
C SER A 946 41.15 -6.29 -9.02
N GLY A 947 42.46 -6.03 -8.85
CA GLY A 947 43.36 -6.99 -8.19
C GLY A 947 43.43 -8.29 -8.98
N LYS A 948 43.23 -9.42 -8.30
CA LYS A 948 43.19 -10.75 -8.93
C LYS A 948 41.81 -11.13 -9.46
N GLY A 949 40.74 -10.44 -9.07
CA GLY A 949 39.36 -10.80 -9.41
C GLY A 949 38.70 -9.89 -10.43
N ARG A 950 37.38 -10.08 -10.59
CA ARG A 950 36.58 -9.49 -11.66
C ARG A 950 35.27 -8.91 -11.11
N TYR A 951 34.78 -7.85 -11.75
CA TYR A 951 33.53 -7.21 -11.37
C TYR A 951 32.66 -6.90 -12.60
N VAL A 952 31.35 -7.12 -12.48
CA VAL A 952 30.32 -6.74 -13.45
C VAL A 952 29.27 -5.87 -12.76
N ALA A 953 29.15 -4.62 -13.19
CA ALA A 953 28.06 -3.73 -12.83
C ALA A 953 26.96 -3.82 -13.90
N CYS A 954 25.80 -4.36 -13.54
CA CYS A 954 24.67 -4.54 -14.44
C CYS A 954 23.50 -3.64 -14.03
N GLY A 955 23.26 -2.56 -14.76
CA GLY A 955 22.17 -1.62 -14.52
C GLY A 955 20.76 -2.15 -14.86
N LEU A 956 20.65 -3.39 -15.35
CA LEU A 956 19.37 -4.06 -15.61
C LEU A 956 18.78 -4.68 -14.35
N GLY A 957 17.45 -4.60 -14.20
CA GLY A 957 16.69 -5.35 -13.20
C GLY A 957 16.41 -6.79 -13.65
N LEU A 958 17.43 -7.65 -13.64
CA LEU A 958 17.31 -9.03 -14.11
C LEU A 958 16.27 -9.81 -13.30
N GLY A 959 15.31 -10.45 -14.00
CA GLY A 959 14.27 -11.27 -13.38
C GLY A 959 13.20 -10.47 -12.63
N ILE A 960 13.08 -9.17 -12.88
CA ILE A 960 12.05 -8.29 -12.32
C ILE A 960 11.01 -8.00 -13.40
N GLY A 961 9.75 -8.35 -13.16
CA GLY A 961 8.65 -8.16 -14.08
C GLY A 961 7.73 -7.00 -13.70
N LYS A 962 6.61 -6.89 -14.42
CA LYS A 962 5.59 -5.86 -14.19
C LYS A 962 5.06 -5.90 -12.75
N GLY A 963 5.00 -4.73 -12.12
CA GLY A 963 4.58 -4.60 -10.72
C GLY A 963 5.61 -5.14 -9.72
N ASP A 964 6.90 -5.13 -10.09
CA ASP A 964 8.04 -5.51 -9.24
C ASP A 964 7.98 -6.96 -8.72
N ARG A 965 7.34 -7.84 -9.49
CA ARG A 965 7.24 -9.28 -9.22
C ARG A 965 8.42 -10.03 -9.82
N ASP A 966 8.87 -11.08 -9.16
CA ASP A 966 9.92 -11.92 -9.73
C ASP A 966 9.36 -12.72 -10.91
N VAL A 967 10.10 -12.74 -12.03
CA VAL A 967 9.77 -13.46 -13.26
C VAL A 967 10.98 -14.21 -13.79
N ALA A 968 10.75 -15.17 -14.69
CA ALA A 968 11.84 -15.79 -15.43
C ALA A 968 12.59 -14.74 -16.28
N LEU A 969 13.91 -14.92 -16.41
CA LEU A 969 14.73 -14.06 -17.26
C LEU A 969 14.36 -14.29 -18.73
N SER A 970 14.48 -13.25 -19.56
CA SER A 970 14.42 -13.44 -21.01
C SER A 970 15.61 -14.27 -21.51
N GLU A 971 15.53 -14.79 -22.73
CA GLU A 971 16.62 -15.56 -23.34
C GLU A 971 17.92 -14.73 -23.38
N ALA A 972 17.83 -13.47 -23.81
CA ALA A 972 18.99 -12.57 -23.88
C ALA A 972 19.56 -12.21 -22.50
N GLU A 973 18.70 -12.01 -21.50
CA GLU A 973 19.12 -11.80 -20.11
C GLU A 973 19.77 -13.06 -19.52
N THR A 974 19.26 -14.24 -19.86
CA THR A 974 19.82 -15.54 -19.48
C THR A 974 21.22 -15.70 -20.07
N SER A 975 21.41 -15.46 -21.36
CA SER A 975 22.73 -15.50 -22.01
C SER A 975 23.70 -14.50 -21.37
N LEU A 976 23.25 -13.27 -21.10
CA LEU A 976 24.07 -12.23 -20.47
C LEU A 976 24.51 -12.64 -19.06
N LEU A 977 23.58 -13.13 -18.24
CA LEU A 977 23.83 -13.59 -16.88
C LEU A 977 24.83 -14.76 -16.87
N LEU A 978 24.59 -15.79 -17.67
CA LEU A 978 25.46 -16.97 -17.71
C LEU A 978 26.86 -16.63 -18.24
N GLY A 979 26.95 -15.78 -19.27
CA GLY A 979 28.22 -15.27 -19.76
C GLY A 979 28.97 -14.45 -18.71
N ALA A 980 28.25 -13.63 -17.92
CA ALA A 980 28.83 -12.87 -16.81
C ALA A 980 29.35 -13.80 -15.70
N VAL A 981 28.55 -14.76 -15.25
CA VAL A 981 28.94 -15.71 -14.20
C VAL A 981 30.14 -16.56 -14.61
N ARG A 982 30.17 -17.10 -15.83
CA ARG A 982 31.32 -17.86 -16.34
C ARG A 982 32.58 -17.00 -16.44
N TRP A 983 32.45 -15.77 -16.91
CA TRP A 983 33.58 -14.84 -16.97
C TRP A 983 34.09 -14.47 -15.58
N LEU A 984 33.19 -14.26 -14.61
CA LEU A 984 33.53 -13.99 -13.22
C LEU A 984 34.20 -15.19 -12.53
N GLY A 985 33.80 -16.41 -12.85
CA GLY A 985 34.36 -17.65 -12.29
C GLY A 985 35.73 -18.04 -12.85
N ASN A 986 36.09 -17.55 -14.03
CA ASN A 986 37.34 -17.89 -14.72
C ASN A 986 38.54 -17.04 -14.23
N VAL A 987 38.71 -16.95 -12.91
CA VAL A 987 39.84 -16.30 -12.25
C VAL A 987 40.91 -17.36 -12.00
N ARG A 988 42.09 -17.21 -12.60
CA ARG A 988 43.22 -18.13 -12.42
C ARG A 988 43.60 -18.17 -10.93
N GLN A 989 43.31 -19.29 -10.26
CA GLN A 989 44.02 -19.65 -9.03
C GLN A 989 45.42 -20.10 -9.45
N ARG A 990 46.43 -19.33 -9.07
CA ARG A 990 47.80 -19.84 -8.98
C ARG A 990 48.06 -20.18 -7.54
#